data_AF-G0P7A5-F1
#
_entry.id   AF-G0P7A5-F1
#
_cell.length_a   1.000
_cell.length_b   1.000
_cell.length_c   1.000
_cell.angle_alpha   90.00
_cell.angle_beta   90.00
_cell.angle_gamma   90.00
#
_symmetry.space_group_name_H-M   'P 1'
#
loop_
_entity.id
_entity.type
_entity.pdbx_description
1 polymer ?
#
loop_
_entity_poly.entity_id
_entity_poly.type
_entity_poly.pdbx_seq_one_letter_code
_entity_poly.pdbx_strand_id
1 'polypeptide(L)'
;MAKNPTNDEQKVSEAESEAFDTTIEAEGTSSSQQNEFQEQTNPENDESDAIVEELLKRLTKKKQKKRRLIDVDLYRVGCMEDEQLEGTLKLGPVSYKGAFYYSSFLACRLLNRPISWYSKYFTVAFDEKLEELIKDPDFKLPEGCFNNITVYSKLPMSALPVRVVFVMGWNEEKHYIFTEDVLETLPLLLQKMGKNFEDYKEKLEYLTKLYKTDFVLMPRCIRLTEFKRLLKELDIDQNLVQFFPDHDSALFPELIREEEKFPMVTAVDGDGDFVMTSYQAFFTIFNHHICEWDWSLAIDSKEKEHIALQFQKKFMKVTQKYLQMEEGTLVKRALVEADIRVLDQHRIYKKVEFEKRYLLEAVPFRRLIKWECYKQLADTYKLRKLLVLEQGEVDTIPAFLARTYLIFAAADHFFPKNAIKEMRLFLKALLGFVPEISVEFLKNKFDQMILRRAGKKVVRAVAVPDSPEKCPDPPIPQSDDKEVADPDSPEKSPEKSPEQSVDPPKPKTKKSKKKNLKGIACGNCYQANLQCGKLQKELKIAQEKADQYEKKAEKADHFETKLKEVQEQMEDLKRKKKNADGNRMKEKRARETAEKFSKDNKEKIEKFQKLEKDLKEARKSIQQKNEQVKSLEKKLNSKSKLEEQLKTAEERLTKRVRDEKELRSSKNELTAEVQKLKKQLEEQSHKMELDHEQFAGKCKAMESQIAGTRIVNDELNTANNNLKQTISHLESEVTVKTADLVEKLDTNFRLLIENERLTQKIQNLEIELERARQPREYSLF
;
A
#
# COMPACT_ATOMS: atom_id res chain seq x y z
N MET A 1 49.26 46.52 -14.53
CA MET A 1 49.96 47.28 -13.47
C MET A 1 49.97 46.40 -12.22
N ALA A 2 51.10 46.32 -11.50
CA ALA A 2 51.28 45.57 -10.24
C ALA A 2 51.05 44.03 -10.31
N LYS A 3 51.64 43.19 -9.44
CA LYS A 3 53.01 43.15 -8.85
C LYS A 3 53.19 41.76 -8.19
N ASN A 4 54.38 41.16 -8.25
CA ASN A 4 54.77 40.10 -7.29
C ASN A 4 55.20 40.73 -5.95
N PRO A 5 54.95 40.03 -4.83
CA PRO A 5 56.03 39.47 -3.97
C PRO A 5 55.84 37.93 -3.83
N THR A 6 56.86 37.04 -3.92
CA THR A 6 58.10 36.82 -3.14
C THR A 6 57.93 36.13 -1.78
N ASN A 7 58.90 35.27 -1.43
CA ASN A 7 59.02 34.56 -0.16
C ASN A 7 59.22 35.52 1.03
N ASP A 8 59.05 35.00 2.24
CA ASP A 8 59.83 35.39 3.42
C ASP A 8 60.18 34.14 4.24
N GLU A 9 61.24 34.22 5.05
CA GLU A 9 61.81 33.13 5.87
C GLU A 9 61.48 33.33 7.37
N GLN A 10 61.66 32.28 8.21
CA GLN A 10 62.63 32.26 9.33
C GLN A 10 62.32 31.26 10.48
N LYS A 11 63.40 30.92 11.21
CA LYS A 11 63.49 30.51 12.64
C LYS A 11 63.05 29.11 13.09
N VAL A 12 64.03 28.19 13.05
CA VAL A 12 64.85 27.78 14.22
C VAL A 12 64.18 27.82 15.60
N SER A 13 64.09 26.65 16.24
CA SER A 13 64.49 26.45 17.65
C SER A 13 64.76 24.97 17.91
N GLU A 14 66.02 24.60 18.14
CA GLU A 14 66.40 23.31 18.74
C GLU A 14 66.27 23.38 20.26
N ALA A 15 65.89 22.27 20.90
CA ALA A 15 65.97 22.11 22.35
C ALA A 15 66.06 20.62 22.72
N GLU A 16 67.18 20.23 23.33
CA GLU A 16 67.25 19.14 24.31
C GLU A 16 66.45 19.59 25.57
N SER A 17 66.01 18.78 26.52
CA SER A 17 66.47 17.47 27.02
C SER A 17 65.23 16.60 27.38
N GLU A 18 65.20 15.55 28.22
CA GLU A 18 66.15 14.98 29.18
C GLU A 18 65.78 13.49 29.42
N ALA A 19 66.76 12.66 29.78
CA ALA A 19 66.49 11.30 30.27
C ALA A 19 66.52 11.31 31.79
N PHE A 20 65.50 10.74 32.43
CA PHE A 20 65.50 10.48 33.88
C PHE A 20 65.41 8.99 34.15
N ASP A 21 66.54 8.45 34.61
CA ASP A 21 66.68 7.12 35.20
C ASP A 21 66.59 7.27 36.73
N THR A 22 65.88 6.36 37.41
CA THR A 22 65.80 6.38 38.88
C THR A 22 65.52 5.00 39.48
N THR A 23 66.57 4.18 39.61
CA THR A 23 66.61 3.12 40.63
C THR A 23 66.50 3.71 42.04
N ILE A 24 65.61 3.16 42.87
CA ILE A 24 65.69 3.22 44.34
C ILE A 24 65.43 1.81 44.88
N GLU A 25 66.20 1.42 45.90
CA GLU A 25 66.22 0.07 46.47
C GLU A 25 65.11 -0.16 47.53
N ALA A 26 65.10 -1.36 48.10
CA ALA A 26 64.09 -1.79 49.06
C ALA A 26 64.41 -1.40 50.51
N GLU A 27 63.37 -1.06 51.27
CA GLU A 27 63.28 -1.40 52.69
C GLU A 27 62.00 -2.23 52.90
N GLY A 28 62.06 -3.20 53.80
CA GLY A 28 60.92 -4.08 54.12
C GLY A 28 60.40 -3.85 55.54
N THR A 29 59.17 -4.25 55.80
CA THR A 29 58.72 -4.48 57.19
C THR A 29 57.68 -5.59 57.23
N SER A 30 57.70 -6.36 58.31
CA SER A 30 56.82 -7.51 58.52
C SER A 30 55.44 -7.12 59.02
N SER A 31 54.43 -7.88 58.60
CA SER A 31 53.31 -8.23 59.47
C SER A 31 52.87 -9.66 59.18
N SER A 32 52.75 -10.44 60.25
CA SER A 32 52.33 -11.84 60.20
C SER A 32 50.87 -11.97 60.62
N GLN A 33 50.05 -12.61 59.80
CA GLN A 33 48.77 -13.17 60.25
C GLN A 33 48.50 -14.48 59.51
N GLN A 34 48.47 -15.58 60.27
CA GLN A 34 47.95 -16.86 59.79
C GLN A 34 46.42 -16.79 59.80
N ASN A 35 45.79 -17.33 58.75
CA ASN A 35 44.41 -17.77 58.80
C ASN A 35 44.34 -19.13 58.12
N GLU A 36 44.07 -20.18 58.91
CA GLU A 36 43.74 -21.49 58.37
C GLU A 36 42.33 -21.42 57.77
N PHE A 37 42.17 -21.85 56.52
CA PHE A 37 40.87 -22.19 55.95
C PHE A 37 40.87 -23.66 55.59
N GLN A 38 40.01 -24.44 56.25
CA GLN A 38 39.79 -25.84 55.91
C GLN A 38 38.90 -25.92 54.68
N GLU A 39 39.44 -26.44 53.58
CA GLU A 39 38.70 -26.65 52.35
C GLU A 39 37.89 -27.96 52.45
N GLN A 40 36.65 -27.85 52.95
CA GLN A 40 35.70 -28.98 52.98
C GLN A 40 35.09 -29.18 51.59
N THR A 41 35.47 -30.28 50.93
CA THR A 41 34.94 -30.69 49.63
C THR A 41 33.54 -31.30 49.76
N ASN A 42 32.50 -30.47 49.58
CA ASN A 42 31.11 -30.96 49.49
C ASN A 42 30.87 -31.69 48.15
N PRO A 43 30.40 -32.95 48.15
CA PRO A 43 30.21 -33.75 46.93
C PRO A 43 28.88 -33.51 46.19
N GLU A 44 28.08 -32.51 46.57
CA GLU A 44 26.69 -32.34 46.07
C GLU A 44 26.57 -31.58 44.73
N ASN A 45 27.65 -31.00 44.20
CA ASN A 45 27.56 -30.18 42.97
C ASN A 45 27.49 -31.02 41.67
N ASP A 46 28.10 -32.20 41.61
CA ASP A 46 28.26 -32.97 40.37
C ASP A 46 26.91 -33.43 39.77
N GLU A 47 25.90 -33.71 40.60
CA GLU A 47 24.55 -34.01 40.10
C GLU A 47 23.87 -32.80 39.44
N SER A 48 24.18 -31.58 39.89
CA SER A 48 23.54 -30.36 39.39
C SER A 48 23.94 -30.04 37.95
N ASP A 49 25.23 -30.17 37.61
CA ASP A 49 25.72 -29.96 36.25
C ASP A 49 25.25 -31.06 35.29
N ALA A 50 25.18 -32.32 35.77
CA ALA A 50 24.60 -33.42 34.99
C ALA A 50 23.11 -33.17 34.64
N ILE A 51 22.33 -32.63 35.58
CA ILE A 51 20.93 -32.24 35.35
C ILE A 51 20.82 -31.08 34.35
N VAL A 52 21.69 -30.07 34.45
CA VAL A 52 21.73 -28.93 33.52
C VAL A 52 22.10 -29.39 32.09
N GLU A 53 23.08 -30.27 31.94
CA GLU A 53 23.52 -30.75 30.63
C GLU A 53 22.45 -31.63 29.96
N GLU A 54 21.77 -32.51 30.70
CA GLU A 54 20.63 -33.30 30.19
C GLU A 54 19.41 -32.42 29.86
N LEU A 55 19.15 -31.33 30.61
CA LEU A 55 18.13 -30.33 30.24
C LEU A 55 18.47 -29.63 28.91
N LEU A 56 19.74 -29.26 28.70
CA LEU A 56 20.21 -28.67 27.44
C LEU A 56 20.11 -29.67 26.27
N LYS A 57 20.46 -30.94 26.48
CA LYS A 57 20.25 -32.04 25.52
C LYS A 57 18.76 -32.24 25.19
N ARG A 58 17.87 -32.19 26.18
CA ARG A 58 16.40 -32.27 25.96
C ARG A 58 15.85 -31.06 25.20
N LEU A 59 16.34 -29.85 25.47
CA LEU A 59 15.91 -28.62 24.80
C LEU A 59 16.38 -28.55 23.34
N THR A 60 17.62 -28.93 23.05
CA THR A 60 18.13 -29.01 21.66
C THR A 60 17.43 -30.11 20.85
N LYS A 61 17.21 -31.29 21.43
CA LYS A 61 16.45 -32.39 20.80
C LYS A 61 14.99 -32.02 20.54
N LYS A 62 14.34 -31.25 21.43
CA LYS A 62 13.02 -30.64 21.18
C LYS A 62 13.05 -29.59 20.06
N LYS A 63 14.06 -28.70 20.01
CA LYS A 63 14.21 -27.72 18.91
C LYS A 63 14.37 -28.40 17.55
N GLN A 64 15.23 -29.43 17.44
CA GLN A 64 15.40 -30.21 16.20
C GLN A 64 14.11 -30.94 15.79
N LYS A 65 13.45 -31.64 16.73
CA LYS A 65 12.19 -32.34 16.42
C LYS A 65 11.06 -31.38 16.04
N LYS A 66 11.00 -30.17 16.62
CA LYS A 66 10.00 -29.16 16.26
C LYS A 66 10.24 -28.54 14.88
N ARG A 67 11.50 -28.32 14.46
CA ARG A 67 11.80 -27.95 13.06
C ARG A 67 11.28 -29.02 12.10
N ARG A 68 11.78 -30.26 12.24
CA ARG A 68 11.43 -31.39 11.36
C ARG A 68 9.93 -31.73 11.27
N LEU A 69 9.10 -31.34 12.23
CA LEU A 69 7.65 -31.51 12.14
C LEU A 69 6.98 -30.40 11.31
N ILE A 70 7.42 -29.14 11.50
CA ILE A 70 6.96 -27.99 10.72
C ILE A 70 7.39 -28.13 9.25
N ASP A 71 8.59 -28.66 9.01
CA ASP A 71 9.15 -28.85 7.66
C ASP A 71 8.41 -29.92 6.82
N VAL A 72 7.54 -30.76 7.41
CA VAL A 72 6.96 -31.96 6.74
C VAL A 72 5.43 -31.92 6.62
N ASP A 73 4.70 -31.53 7.67
CA ASP A 73 3.22 -31.63 7.68
C ASP A 73 2.53 -30.55 6.80
N LEU A 74 3.27 -29.58 6.28
CA LEU A 74 2.78 -28.44 5.48
C LEU A 74 2.54 -28.76 3.99
N TYR A 75 3.02 -29.89 3.48
CA TYR A 75 3.31 -30.07 2.04
C TYR A 75 2.57 -31.22 1.32
N ARG A 76 1.40 -31.68 1.80
CA ARG A 76 0.69 -32.83 1.18
C ARG A 76 -0.69 -32.54 0.56
N VAL A 77 -0.81 -32.93 -0.71
CA VAL A 77 -2.01 -33.27 -1.50
C VAL A 77 -2.92 -32.13 -2.01
N GLY A 78 -3.09 -32.11 -3.34
CA GLY A 78 -4.37 -31.80 -3.99
C GLY A 78 -4.34 -30.65 -4.99
N CYS A 79 -4.45 -30.97 -6.29
CA CYS A 79 -4.79 -30.01 -7.33
C CYS A 79 -6.25 -29.56 -7.22
N MET A 80 -6.61 -28.44 -7.87
CA MET A 80 -8.00 -28.07 -8.12
C MET A 80 -8.18 -27.74 -9.60
N GLU A 81 -9.38 -28.00 -10.12
CA GLU A 81 -9.92 -27.38 -11.34
C GLU A 81 -10.86 -26.24 -10.91
N ASP A 82 -11.09 -25.26 -11.78
CA ASP A 82 -11.82 -24.03 -11.43
C ASP A 82 -13.32 -24.28 -11.19
N GLU A 83 -13.80 -23.97 -9.99
CA GLU A 83 -14.92 -23.03 -9.78
C GLU A 83 -14.98 -22.56 -8.31
N GLN A 84 -15.17 -21.25 -8.10
CA GLN A 84 -15.12 -20.53 -6.81
C GLN A 84 -13.74 -20.47 -6.12
N LEU A 85 -13.13 -19.27 -6.13
CA LEU A 85 -11.77 -19.01 -5.65
C LEU A 85 -11.71 -18.65 -4.14
N GLU A 86 -12.49 -19.35 -3.31
CA GLU A 86 -12.47 -19.21 -1.84
C GLU A 86 -12.10 -20.54 -1.15
N GLY A 87 -10.87 -20.64 -0.61
CA GLY A 87 -10.50 -21.80 0.22
C GLY A 87 -9.00 -22.12 0.27
N THR A 88 -8.24 -21.41 1.13
CA THR A 88 -6.86 -21.74 1.55
C THR A 88 -5.85 -22.09 0.45
N LEU A 89 -4.97 -21.13 0.12
CA LEU A 89 -3.75 -21.35 -0.67
C LEU A 89 -2.90 -22.48 -0.06
N LYS A 90 -2.75 -23.60 -0.77
CA LYS A 90 -1.82 -24.67 -0.40
C LYS A 90 -0.43 -24.34 -0.96
N LEU A 91 0.56 -24.32 -0.07
CA LEU A 91 1.93 -23.85 -0.35
C LEU A 91 2.82 -24.91 -1.01
N GLY A 92 2.24 -25.74 -1.88
CA GLY A 92 2.95 -26.76 -2.66
C GLY A 92 3.37 -26.26 -4.04
N PRO A 93 4.18 -27.04 -4.78
CA PRO A 93 4.42 -26.78 -6.19
C PRO A 93 3.13 -26.91 -6.99
N VAL A 94 2.89 -25.97 -7.91
CA VAL A 94 1.69 -26.02 -8.77
C VAL A 94 1.93 -27.05 -9.85
N SER A 95 1.13 -28.13 -9.89
CA SER A 95 1.20 -29.13 -10.97
C SER A 95 0.25 -28.78 -12.10
N TYR A 96 0.73 -28.86 -13.35
CA TYR A 96 -0.09 -28.71 -14.55
C TYR A 96 0.44 -29.59 -15.68
N LYS A 97 -0.40 -30.48 -16.21
CA LYS A 97 -0.06 -31.43 -17.30
C LYS A 97 1.24 -32.22 -17.06
N GLY A 98 1.52 -32.59 -15.81
CA GLY A 98 2.72 -33.32 -15.39
C GLY A 98 3.97 -32.46 -15.15
N ALA A 99 3.91 -31.15 -15.38
CA ALA A 99 4.96 -30.20 -15.02
C ALA A 99 4.66 -29.53 -13.67
N PHE A 100 5.64 -29.49 -12.78
CA PHE A 100 5.57 -28.86 -11.46
C PHE A 100 6.32 -27.53 -11.47
N TYR A 101 5.62 -26.47 -11.06
CA TYR A 101 6.11 -25.10 -11.03
C TYR A 101 6.42 -24.71 -9.59
N TYR A 102 7.71 -24.50 -9.31
CA TYR A 102 8.23 -24.04 -8.03
C TYR A 102 8.63 -22.55 -8.13
N SER A 103 8.62 -21.82 -7.03
CA SER A 103 9.23 -20.48 -6.98
C SER A 103 10.75 -20.57 -6.93
N SER A 104 11.42 -19.52 -7.42
CA SER A 104 12.87 -19.33 -7.32
C SER A 104 13.36 -19.37 -5.87
N PHE A 105 12.60 -18.76 -4.95
CA PHE A 105 12.88 -18.80 -3.52
C PHE A 105 12.69 -20.20 -2.93
N LEU A 106 11.60 -20.89 -3.26
CA LEU A 106 11.32 -22.23 -2.76
C LEU A 106 12.39 -23.21 -3.24
N ALA A 107 12.75 -23.16 -4.52
CA ALA A 107 13.86 -23.92 -5.07
C ALA A 107 15.18 -23.62 -4.34
N CYS A 108 15.56 -22.34 -4.19
CA CYS A 108 16.78 -21.98 -3.48
C CYS A 108 16.78 -22.38 -1.99
N ARG A 109 15.63 -22.30 -1.29
CA ARG A 109 15.46 -22.69 0.11
C ARG A 109 15.52 -24.21 0.30
N LEU A 110 14.92 -24.99 -0.61
CA LEU A 110 15.00 -26.46 -0.62
C LEU A 110 16.39 -26.96 -1.00
N LEU A 111 17.05 -26.34 -1.99
CA LEU A 111 18.42 -26.66 -2.44
C LEU A 111 19.52 -26.09 -1.52
N ASN A 112 19.18 -25.26 -0.53
CA ASN A 112 20.12 -24.50 0.31
C ASN A 112 21.17 -23.71 -0.51
N ARG A 113 20.76 -23.11 -1.64
CA ARG A 113 21.61 -22.36 -2.57
C ARG A 113 21.62 -20.86 -2.22
N PRO A 114 22.71 -20.13 -2.55
CA PRO A 114 22.77 -18.68 -2.34
C PRO A 114 21.73 -17.94 -3.18
N ILE A 115 21.28 -16.78 -2.70
CA ILE A 115 20.23 -15.95 -3.33
C ILE A 115 20.59 -15.52 -4.77
N SER A 116 21.86 -15.54 -5.15
CA SER A 116 22.29 -15.34 -6.55
C SER A 116 21.81 -16.42 -7.54
N TRP A 117 21.16 -17.49 -7.06
CA TRP A 117 20.49 -18.50 -7.89
C TRP A 117 18.99 -18.20 -8.13
N TYR A 118 18.49 -17.03 -7.74
CA TYR A 118 17.11 -16.63 -8.07
C TYR A 118 16.89 -16.54 -9.58
N SER A 119 16.09 -17.48 -10.06
CA SER A 119 15.48 -17.49 -11.38
C SER A 119 14.54 -16.29 -11.57
N LYS A 120 14.58 -15.60 -12.72
CA LYS A 120 13.62 -14.52 -13.07
C LYS A 120 12.18 -15.05 -13.18
N TYR A 121 12.04 -16.32 -13.58
CA TYR A 121 10.78 -17.02 -13.77
C TYR A 121 10.65 -18.22 -12.82
N PHE A 122 9.58 -19.00 -12.94
CA PHE A 122 9.41 -20.24 -12.19
C PHE A 122 10.57 -21.22 -12.40
N THR A 123 10.76 -22.13 -11.46
CA THR A 123 11.55 -23.35 -11.64
C THR A 123 10.60 -24.47 -12.04
N VAL A 124 10.63 -24.90 -13.31
CA VAL A 124 9.78 -25.99 -13.82
C VAL A 124 10.52 -27.32 -13.80
N ALA A 125 9.88 -28.35 -13.26
CA ALA A 125 10.33 -29.73 -13.33
C ALA A 125 9.26 -30.61 -13.99
N PHE A 126 9.67 -31.55 -14.82
CA PHE A 126 8.79 -32.44 -15.59
C PHE A 126 8.64 -33.83 -14.96
N ASP A 127 8.94 -33.94 -13.66
CA ASP A 127 8.90 -35.18 -12.88
C ASP A 127 8.38 -34.88 -11.47
N GLU A 128 7.52 -35.75 -10.94
CA GLU A 128 7.08 -35.72 -9.52
C GLU A 128 8.29 -35.85 -8.57
N LYS A 129 9.36 -36.49 -9.05
CA LYS A 129 10.63 -36.70 -8.37
C LYS A 129 11.57 -35.49 -8.44
N LEU A 130 11.10 -34.24 -8.60
CA LEU A 130 12.00 -33.08 -8.41
C LEU A 130 12.66 -33.14 -7.03
N GLU A 131 11.97 -33.65 -6.01
CA GLU A 131 12.57 -33.87 -4.69
C GLU A 131 13.73 -34.89 -4.67
N GLU A 132 13.85 -35.79 -5.65
CA GLU A 132 14.99 -36.71 -5.79
C GLU A 132 16.08 -36.07 -6.68
N LEU A 133 15.69 -35.42 -7.79
CA LEU A 133 16.60 -34.63 -8.64
C LEU A 133 17.27 -33.47 -7.88
N ILE A 134 16.60 -32.86 -6.89
CA ILE A 134 17.16 -31.85 -5.97
C ILE A 134 18.18 -32.46 -4.99
N LYS A 135 18.07 -33.77 -4.70
CA LYS A 135 18.98 -34.51 -3.81
C LYS A 135 20.18 -35.10 -4.57
N ASP A 136 20.12 -35.18 -5.89
CA ASP A 136 21.25 -35.51 -6.77
C ASP A 136 22.24 -34.33 -6.83
N PRO A 137 23.50 -34.48 -6.34
CA PRO A 137 24.48 -33.40 -6.37
C PRO A 137 24.99 -33.08 -7.78
N ASP A 138 24.85 -34.00 -8.75
CA ASP A 138 25.29 -33.83 -10.13
C ASP A 138 24.17 -33.26 -11.04
N PHE A 139 22.94 -33.10 -10.53
CA PHE A 139 21.83 -32.51 -11.26
C PHE A 139 22.09 -31.02 -11.59
N LYS A 140 22.58 -30.78 -12.80
CA LYS A 140 22.75 -29.46 -13.40
C LYS A 140 21.52 -29.10 -14.21
N LEU A 141 20.69 -28.23 -13.64
CA LEU A 141 19.64 -27.52 -14.36
C LEU A 141 20.26 -26.76 -15.55
N PRO A 142 19.66 -26.78 -16.77
CA PRO A 142 20.32 -26.23 -17.95
C PRO A 142 20.55 -24.71 -17.82
N GLU A 143 21.76 -24.27 -18.13
CA GLU A 143 22.13 -22.86 -18.01
C GLU A 143 21.21 -21.97 -18.86
N GLY A 144 20.59 -20.97 -18.22
CA GLY A 144 19.68 -20.03 -18.87
C GLY A 144 18.20 -20.42 -18.89
N CYS A 145 17.79 -21.64 -18.48
CA CYS A 145 16.36 -22.03 -18.40
C CYS A 145 15.50 -21.15 -17.47
N PHE A 146 16.14 -20.35 -16.62
CA PHE A 146 15.53 -19.62 -15.51
C PHE A 146 15.34 -18.12 -15.74
N ASN A 147 16.23 -17.49 -16.52
CA ASN A 147 16.38 -16.04 -16.50
C ASN A 147 15.69 -15.33 -17.67
N ASN A 148 15.00 -16.08 -18.53
CA ASN A 148 14.40 -15.52 -19.75
C ASN A 148 13.18 -16.35 -20.21
N ILE A 149 12.02 -15.72 -20.32
CA ILE A 149 10.77 -16.35 -20.80
C ILE A 149 10.85 -16.80 -22.27
N THR A 150 11.82 -16.29 -23.05
CA THR A 150 12.19 -16.76 -24.40
C THR A 150 12.83 -18.16 -24.40
N VAL A 151 13.27 -18.67 -23.25
CA VAL A 151 13.66 -20.09 -23.12
C VAL A 151 12.43 -20.93 -22.79
N TYR A 152 11.55 -20.46 -21.92
CA TYR A 152 10.26 -21.09 -21.64
C TYR A 152 9.34 -21.21 -22.85
N SER A 153 9.34 -20.22 -23.76
CA SER A 153 8.51 -20.26 -24.97
C SER A 153 8.92 -21.34 -25.98
N LYS A 154 10.17 -21.82 -25.91
CA LYS A 154 10.71 -22.91 -26.75
C LYS A 154 10.36 -24.31 -26.24
N LEU A 155 9.91 -24.44 -24.98
CA LEU A 155 9.42 -25.71 -24.46
C LEU A 155 8.07 -26.05 -25.11
N PRO A 156 7.72 -27.34 -25.28
CA PRO A 156 6.50 -27.80 -25.96
C PRO A 156 5.22 -27.61 -25.13
N MET A 157 5.08 -26.46 -24.46
CA MET A 157 3.91 -26.09 -23.65
C MET A 157 2.85 -25.39 -24.51
N SER A 158 1.60 -25.84 -24.38
CA SER A 158 0.44 -25.26 -25.10
C SER A 158 0.16 -23.81 -24.71
N ALA A 159 0.45 -23.44 -23.47
CA ALA A 159 0.36 -22.09 -22.94
C ALA A 159 1.74 -21.59 -22.48
N LEU A 160 1.92 -20.28 -22.40
CA LEU A 160 3.09 -19.63 -21.82
C LEU A 160 2.79 -19.25 -20.35
N PRO A 161 3.64 -19.64 -19.38
CA PRO A 161 3.44 -19.28 -17.98
C PRO A 161 3.71 -17.78 -17.78
N VAL A 162 2.75 -17.07 -17.19
CA VAL A 162 2.85 -15.65 -16.83
C VAL A 162 2.70 -15.51 -15.32
N ARG A 163 3.68 -14.85 -14.70
CA ARG A 163 3.75 -14.63 -13.25
C ARG A 163 2.78 -13.55 -12.80
N VAL A 164 1.96 -13.84 -11.78
CA VAL A 164 0.98 -12.92 -11.19
C VAL A 164 1.34 -12.62 -9.74
N VAL A 165 1.76 -11.38 -9.50
CA VAL A 165 2.10 -10.83 -8.18
C VAL A 165 0.84 -10.51 -7.39
N PHE A 166 0.81 -10.94 -6.13
CA PHE A 166 -0.23 -10.65 -5.15
C PHE A 166 0.12 -9.38 -4.38
N VAL A 167 -0.42 -8.25 -4.85
CA VAL A 167 -0.27 -6.97 -4.18
C VAL A 167 -1.29 -6.88 -3.04
N MET A 168 -0.78 -6.92 -1.80
CA MET A 168 -1.56 -6.82 -0.56
C MET A 168 -2.27 -5.47 -0.42
N GLY A 169 -3.47 -5.35 -1.00
CA GLY A 169 -4.29 -4.14 -1.06
C GLY A 169 -5.68 -4.28 -0.43
N TRP A 170 -6.42 -3.17 -0.37
CA TRP A 170 -7.76 -3.10 0.22
C TRP A 170 -8.84 -3.52 -0.78
N ASN A 171 -9.11 -4.83 -0.85
CA ASN A 171 -10.29 -5.46 -1.47
C ASN A 171 -10.56 -5.17 -2.96
N GLU A 172 -9.65 -4.48 -3.65
CA GLU A 172 -9.64 -4.32 -5.11
C GLU A 172 -8.51 -5.17 -5.71
N GLU A 173 -8.70 -5.65 -6.93
CA GLU A 173 -7.95 -6.72 -7.62
C GLU A 173 -6.49 -6.91 -7.16
N LYS A 174 -6.24 -7.95 -6.36
CA LYS A 174 -4.92 -8.27 -5.78
C LYS A 174 -3.87 -8.69 -6.83
N HIS A 175 -4.26 -8.89 -8.09
CA HIS A 175 -3.48 -9.57 -9.13
C HIS A 175 -2.79 -8.60 -10.10
N TYR A 176 -1.46 -8.61 -10.14
CA TYR A 176 -0.63 -7.74 -10.96
C TYR A 176 0.42 -8.52 -11.75
N ILE A 177 0.90 -7.96 -12.86
CA ILE A 177 2.00 -8.54 -13.67
C ILE A 177 3.04 -7.44 -13.88
N PHE A 178 4.33 -7.75 -13.70
CA PHE A 178 5.43 -6.81 -13.95
C PHE A 178 5.42 -6.31 -15.40
N THR A 179 5.70 -5.03 -15.63
CA THR A 179 5.72 -4.47 -16.99
C THR A 179 6.81 -5.09 -17.88
N GLU A 180 7.91 -5.53 -17.29
CA GLU A 180 8.93 -6.34 -18.00
C GLU A 180 8.34 -7.67 -18.48
N ASP A 181 7.72 -8.43 -17.58
CA ASP A 181 7.10 -9.73 -17.92
C ASP A 181 6.03 -9.56 -19.00
N VAL A 182 5.27 -8.45 -19.00
CA VAL A 182 4.33 -8.09 -20.09
C VAL A 182 5.05 -7.83 -21.41
N LEU A 183 6.11 -7.00 -21.41
CA LEU A 183 6.84 -6.61 -22.62
C LEU A 183 7.65 -7.78 -23.22
N GLU A 184 8.11 -8.73 -22.41
CA GLU A 184 8.73 -9.97 -22.88
C GLU A 184 7.67 -11.00 -23.36
N THR A 185 6.50 -11.06 -22.71
CA THR A 185 5.43 -12.01 -23.04
C THR A 185 4.74 -11.72 -24.38
N LEU A 186 4.30 -10.48 -24.63
CA LEU A 186 3.45 -10.16 -25.78
C LEU A 186 4.09 -10.50 -27.15
N PRO A 187 5.39 -10.22 -27.40
CA PRO A 187 6.08 -10.66 -28.62
C PRO A 187 6.07 -12.19 -28.80
N LEU A 188 6.30 -12.96 -27.73
CA LEU A 188 6.40 -14.42 -27.78
C LEU A 188 5.04 -15.08 -28.06
N LEU A 189 3.94 -14.49 -27.59
CA LEU A 189 2.59 -14.96 -27.91
C LEU A 189 2.23 -14.71 -29.39
N LEU A 190 2.53 -13.52 -29.92
CA LEU A 190 2.37 -13.22 -31.35
C LEU A 190 3.18 -14.19 -32.23
N GLN A 191 4.42 -14.50 -31.81
CA GLN A 191 5.26 -15.50 -32.48
C GLN A 191 4.65 -16.90 -32.43
N LYS A 192 4.14 -17.35 -31.26
CA LYS A 192 3.47 -18.66 -31.13
C LYS A 192 2.20 -18.76 -31.99
N MET A 193 1.51 -17.66 -32.26
CA MET A 193 0.36 -17.61 -33.18
C MET A 193 0.77 -17.54 -34.67
N GLY A 194 2.06 -17.49 -34.99
CA GLY A 194 2.54 -17.32 -36.37
C GLY A 194 2.22 -15.95 -36.98
N LYS A 195 1.93 -14.93 -36.15
CA LYS A 195 1.55 -13.59 -36.62
C LYS A 195 2.77 -12.81 -37.10
N ASN A 196 2.60 -12.01 -38.16
CA ASN A 196 3.66 -11.17 -38.69
C ASN A 196 4.01 -10.04 -37.70
N PHE A 197 5.28 -9.94 -37.32
CA PHE A 197 5.74 -8.94 -36.34
C PHE A 197 5.59 -7.49 -36.81
N GLU A 198 5.75 -7.22 -38.11
CA GLU A 198 5.68 -5.85 -38.63
C GLU A 198 4.26 -5.24 -38.47
N ASP A 199 3.21 -6.05 -38.59
CA ASP A 199 1.80 -5.63 -38.41
C ASP A 199 1.49 -5.11 -36.99
N TYR A 200 2.31 -5.53 -36.01
CA TYR A 200 2.15 -5.20 -34.58
C TYR A 200 3.23 -4.25 -34.05
N LYS A 201 4.23 -3.92 -34.87
CA LYS A 201 5.47 -3.22 -34.46
C LYS A 201 5.21 -1.86 -33.83
N GLU A 202 4.37 -1.01 -34.43
CA GLU A 202 4.03 0.30 -33.87
C GLU A 202 3.31 0.17 -32.51
N LYS A 203 2.41 -0.80 -32.37
CA LYS A 203 1.75 -1.10 -31.09
C LYS A 203 2.77 -1.56 -30.04
N LEU A 204 3.64 -2.52 -30.37
CA LEU A 204 4.65 -3.03 -29.43
C LEU A 204 5.66 -1.93 -29.03
N GLU A 205 6.06 -1.07 -29.96
CA GLU A 205 6.86 0.12 -29.66
C GLU A 205 6.14 1.11 -28.74
N TYR A 206 4.84 1.36 -28.97
CA TYR A 206 4.02 2.21 -28.10
C TYR A 206 3.91 1.63 -26.69
N LEU A 207 3.58 0.35 -26.55
CA LEU A 207 3.51 -0.33 -25.25
C LEU A 207 4.87 -0.33 -24.55
N THR A 208 5.98 -0.50 -25.29
CA THR A 208 7.34 -0.35 -24.74
C THR A 208 7.58 1.06 -24.21
N LYS A 209 7.19 2.11 -24.96
CA LYS A 209 7.32 3.52 -24.53
C LYS A 209 6.39 3.87 -23.36
N LEU A 210 5.30 3.14 -23.16
CA LEU A 210 4.32 3.33 -22.09
C LEU A 210 4.70 2.63 -20.77
N TYR A 211 5.23 1.40 -20.86
CA TYR A 211 5.39 0.51 -19.69
C TYR A 211 6.84 0.26 -19.28
N LYS A 212 7.84 0.56 -20.12
CA LYS A 212 9.25 0.51 -19.73
C LYS A 212 9.56 1.66 -18.76
N THR A 213 10.20 1.34 -17.64
CA THR A 213 10.63 2.32 -16.64
C THR A 213 12.13 2.58 -16.75
N ASP A 214 12.53 3.86 -16.79
CA ASP A 214 13.94 4.25 -16.64
C ASP A 214 14.41 4.21 -15.16
N PHE A 215 13.48 3.99 -14.22
CA PHE A 215 13.74 3.98 -12.79
C PHE A 215 13.96 2.54 -12.29
N VAL A 216 15.19 2.04 -12.41
CA VAL A 216 15.61 0.70 -11.94
C VAL A 216 15.18 0.41 -10.49
N LEU A 217 15.19 1.40 -9.60
CA LEU A 217 14.78 1.23 -8.20
C LEU A 217 13.26 1.22 -7.96
N MET A 218 12.45 1.40 -9.00
CA MET A 218 10.99 1.50 -8.94
C MET A 218 10.34 0.73 -10.12
N PRO A 219 10.41 -0.61 -10.12
CA PRO A 219 9.77 -1.44 -11.14
C PRO A 219 8.25 -1.24 -11.14
N ARG A 220 7.64 -1.35 -12.31
CA ARG A 220 6.19 -1.18 -12.50
C ARG A 220 5.51 -2.51 -12.75
N CYS A 221 4.23 -2.55 -12.38
CA CYS A 221 3.28 -3.61 -12.72
C CYS A 221 2.00 -3.00 -13.30
N ILE A 222 1.24 -3.80 -14.03
CA ILE A 222 -0.16 -3.51 -14.42
C ILE A 222 -1.10 -4.52 -13.76
N ARG A 223 -2.39 -4.18 -13.64
CA ARG A 223 -3.42 -5.11 -13.16
C ARG A 223 -3.59 -6.28 -14.15
N LEU A 224 -3.96 -7.46 -13.66
CA LEU A 224 -4.26 -8.64 -14.50
C LEU A 224 -5.36 -8.37 -15.53
N THR A 225 -6.37 -7.56 -15.19
CA THR A 225 -7.42 -7.09 -16.09
C THR A 225 -6.90 -6.23 -17.25
N GLU A 226 -5.96 -5.33 -16.96
CA GLU A 226 -5.28 -4.51 -17.99
C GLU A 226 -4.48 -5.41 -18.94
N PHE A 227 -3.77 -6.42 -18.42
CA PHE A 227 -3.06 -7.37 -19.28
C PHE A 227 -4.02 -8.20 -20.16
N LYS A 228 -5.14 -8.69 -19.62
CA LYS A 228 -6.18 -9.36 -20.40
C LYS A 228 -6.80 -8.46 -21.48
N ARG A 229 -6.88 -7.13 -21.23
CA ARG A 229 -7.26 -6.13 -22.24
C ARG A 229 -6.22 -6.02 -23.35
N LEU A 230 -4.92 -5.92 -23.02
CA LEU A 230 -3.83 -5.87 -23.99
C LEU A 230 -3.79 -7.10 -24.91
N LEU A 231 -4.01 -8.30 -24.36
CA LEU A 231 -4.13 -9.53 -25.16
C LEU A 231 -5.23 -9.38 -26.22
N LYS A 232 -6.42 -8.89 -25.83
CA LYS A 232 -7.55 -8.65 -26.74
C LYS A 232 -7.27 -7.54 -27.77
N GLU A 233 -6.58 -6.47 -27.39
CA GLU A 233 -6.21 -5.35 -28.30
C GLU A 233 -5.12 -5.71 -29.32
N LEU A 234 -4.40 -6.80 -29.08
CA LEU A 234 -3.44 -7.42 -29.98
C LEU A 234 -4.00 -8.66 -30.71
N ASP A 235 -5.27 -9.01 -30.47
CA ASP A 235 -5.92 -10.22 -31.02
C ASP A 235 -5.12 -11.50 -30.66
N ILE A 236 -4.65 -11.58 -29.42
CA ILE A 236 -3.94 -12.74 -28.86
C ILE A 236 -4.93 -13.62 -28.12
N ASP A 237 -4.94 -14.92 -28.45
CA ASP A 237 -5.76 -15.91 -27.76
C ASP A 237 -5.30 -16.05 -26.29
N GLN A 238 -6.24 -15.85 -25.36
CA GLN A 238 -5.97 -15.95 -23.93
C GLN A 238 -5.66 -17.38 -23.48
N ASN A 239 -6.08 -18.41 -24.24
CA ASN A 239 -5.76 -19.81 -23.96
C ASN A 239 -4.26 -20.14 -24.15
N LEU A 240 -3.52 -19.27 -24.83
CA LEU A 240 -2.06 -19.35 -24.97
C LEU A 240 -1.31 -18.79 -23.74
N VAL A 241 -2.03 -18.29 -22.73
CA VAL A 241 -1.46 -17.78 -21.48
C VAL A 241 -1.98 -18.61 -20.30
N GLN A 242 -1.08 -18.96 -19.39
CA GLN A 242 -1.45 -19.54 -18.10
C GLN A 242 -0.93 -18.67 -16.98
N PHE A 243 -1.83 -18.22 -16.10
CA PHE A 243 -1.50 -17.36 -14.98
C PHE A 243 -1.08 -18.20 -13.78
N PHE A 244 0.15 -18.00 -13.31
CA PHE A 244 0.69 -18.66 -12.13
C PHE A 244 0.92 -17.65 -11.01
N PRO A 245 0.54 -17.96 -9.76
CA PRO A 245 0.80 -17.05 -8.64
C PRO A 245 2.31 -16.92 -8.42
N ASP A 246 2.78 -15.68 -8.24
CA ASP A 246 4.09 -15.44 -7.62
C ASP A 246 4.01 -15.94 -6.18
N HIS A 247 4.52 -17.16 -5.99
CA HIS A 247 4.45 -17.91 -4.74
C HIS A 247 5.04 -17.14 -3.55
N ASP A 248 6.00 -16.25 -3.80
CA ASP A 248 6.64 -15.48 -2.74
C ASP A 248 5.68 -14.39 -2.25
N SER A 249 4.99 -13.70 -3.17
CA SER A 249 3.87 -12.79 -2.85
C SER A 249 2.65 -13.48 -2.21
N ALA A 250 2.43 -14.76 -2.48
CA ALA A 250 1.42 -15.58 -1.80
C ALA A 250 1.88 -16.00 -0.38
N LEU A 251 3.17 -16.29 -0.19
CA LEU A 251 3.77 -16.69 1.09
C LEU A 251 3.96 -15.53 2.06
N PHE A 252 4.46 -14.37 1.61
CA PHE A 252 4.84 -13.28 2.50
C PHE A 252 3.71 -12.82 3.45
N PRO A 253 2.43 -12.74 3.03
CA PRO A 253 1.32 -12.48 3.93
C PRO A 253 1.19 -13.44 5.12
N GLU A 254 1.64 -14.69 4.99
CA GLU A 254 1.61 -15.69 6.06
C GLU A 254 2.94 -15.74 6.81
N LEU A 255 4.08 -15.73 6.12
CA LEU A 255 5.41 -15.65 6.75
C LEU A 255 5.57 -14.41 7.64
N ILE A 256 5.05 -13.25 7.21
CA ILE A 256 5.07 -12.02 8.03
C ILE A 256 4.18 -12.15 9.28
N ARG A 257 3.11 -12.96 9.22
CA ARG A 257 2.26 -13.27 10.38
C ARG A 257 2.89 -14.31 11.31
N GLU A 258 3.75 -15.20 10.83
CA GLU A 258 4.25 -16.35 11.61
C GLU A 258 5.75 -16.30 12.00
N GLU A 259 6.64 -15.75 11.17
CA GLU A 259 8.08 -15.57 11.50
C GLU A 259 8.35 -14.26 12.30
N GLU A 260 7.31 -13.47 12.58
CA GLU A 260 7.25 -12.32 13.51
C GLU A 260 8.25 -11.17 13.24
N LYS A 261 8.71 -11.02 11.99
CA LYS A 261 9.65 -9.98 11.58
C LYS A 261 9.09 -9.12 10.46
N PHE A 262 9.60 -7.89 10.33
CA PHE A 262 9.07 -6.85 9.45
C PHE A 262 9.89 -6.54 8.17
N PRO A 263 10.30 -7.52 7.33
CA PRO A 263 10.55 -7.23 5.92
C PRO A 263 9.20 -7.22 5.21
N MET A 264 8.57 -6.05 5.01
CA MET A 264 7.39 -5.94 4.16
C MET A 264 7.79 -6.12 2.70
N VAL A 265 7.76 -7.36 2.22
CA VAL A 265 7.98 -7.70 0.81
C VAL A 265 6.62 -7.87 0.13
N THR A 266 6.50 -7.42 -1.11
CA THR A 266 5.42 -7.81 -2.03
C THR A 266 5.83 -9.03 -2.83
N ALA A 267 6.97 -8.97 -3.52
CA ALA A 267 7.46 -10.02 -4.40
C ALA A 267 8.98 -9.92 -4.58
N VAL A 268 9.54 -10.78 -5.42
CA VAL A 268 10.87 -10.62 -6.00
C VAL A 268 10.74 -10.22 -7.47
N ASP A 269 11.52 -9.25 -7.92
CA ASP A 269 11.39 -8.68 -9.27
C ASP A 269 12.18 -9.42 -10.36
N GLY A 270 12.45 -8.74 -11.49
CA GLY A 270 13.17 -9.30 -12.62
C GLY A 270 14.66 -9.56 -12.38
N ASP A 271 15.28 -8.85 -11.43
CA ASP A 271 16.72 -8.93 -11.13
C ASP A 271 17.02 -9.84 -9.91
N GLY A 272 15.98 -10.38 -9.26
CA GLY A 272 16.11 -11.07 -7.97
C GLY A 272 16.06 -10.14 -6.76
N ASP A 273 15.71 -8.86 -6.92
CA ASP A 273 15.58 -7.92 -5.80
C ASP A 273 14.22 -8.03 -5.09
N PHE A 274 14.24 -7.91 -3.76
CA PHE A 274 13.02 -7.77 -2.97
C PHE A 274 12.34 -6.43 -3.25
N VAL A 275 11.10 -6.49 -3.75
CA VAL A 275 10.25 -5.34 -4.05
C VAL A 275 9.02 -5.28 -3.16
N MET A 276 8.59 -4.06 -2.87
CA MET A 276 7.46 -3.78 -1.98
C MET A 276 6.61 -2.63 -2.52
N THR A 277 5.35 -2.53 -2.10
CA THR A 277 4.49 -1.40 -2.52
C THR A 277 4.97 -0.06 -1.92
N SER A 278 4.53 1.06 -2.49
CA SER A 278 4.79 2.39 -1.93
C SER A 278 4.33 2.53 -0.46
N TYR A 279 3.21 1.89 -0.08
CA TYR A 279 2.71 1.87 1.29
C TYR A 279 3.52 0.93 2.20
N GLN A 280 3.97 -0.23 1.71
CA GLN A 280 4.91 -1.09 2.44
C GLN A 280 6.27 -0.41 2.67
N ALA A 281 6.81 0.31 1.67
CA ALA A 281 8.02 1.11 1.81
C ALA A 281 7.86 2.24 2.84
N PHE A 282 6.75 2.98 2.76
CA PHE A 282 6.40 4.00 3.75
C PHE A 282 6.34 3.41 5.17
N PHE A 283 5.68 2.27 5.34
CA PHE A 283 5.56 1.62 6.65
C PHE A 283 6.89 1.05 7.14
N THR A 284 7.75 0.52 6.27
CA THR A 284 9.07 0.01 6.67
C THR A 284 9.94 1.13 7.25
N ILE A 285 9.95 2.30 6.61
CA ILE A 285 10.60 3.52 7.11
C ILE A 285 9.94 4.00 8.42
N PHE A 286 8.60 3.95 8.50
CA PHE A 286 7.87 4.30 9.71
C PHE A 286 8.19 3.36 10.89
N ASN A 287 8.21 2.05 10.67
CA ASN A 287 8.49 1.07 11.72
C ASN A 287 9.87 1.31 12.31
N HIS A 288 10.86 1.41 11.42
CA HIS A 288 12.26 1.54 11.80
C HIS A 288 12.58 2.82 12.58
N HIS A 289 11.94 3.95 12.26
CA HIS A 289 12.19 5.20 12.97
C HIS A 289 11.18 5.50 14.10
N ILE A 290 9.95 4.97 14.04
CA ILE A 290 8.83 5.40 14.91
C ILE A 290 8.29 4.28 15.81
N CYS A 291 8.22 3.05 15.32
CA CYS A 291 7.75 1.91 16.12
C CYS A 291 8.85 1.37 17.03
N GLU A 292 10.07 1.20 16.53
CA GLU A 292 11.19 0.57 17.27
C GLU A 292 11.70 1.39 18.49
N TRP A 293 11.38 2.68 18.61
CA TRP A 293 12.02 3.61 19.55
C TRP A 293 11.03 4.34 20.46
N ASP A 294 11.39 4.62 21.72
CA ASP A 294 10.51 5.41 22.58
C ASP A 294 10.59 6.92 22.34
N TRP A 295 9.65 7.40 21.55
CA TRP A 295 9.44 8.82 21.26
C TRP A 295 9.00 9.67 22.45
N SER A 296 8.61 9.05 23.58
CA SER A 296 8.32 9.81 24.80
C SER A 296 9.56 10.55 25.32
N LEU A 297 10.73 9.89 25.27
CA LEU A 297 12.05 10.43 25.64
C LEU A 297 12.51 11.60 24.75
N ALA A 298 11.91 11.75 23.57
CA ALA A 298 12.20 12.81 22.59
C ALA A 298 11.37 14.08 22.79
N ILE A 299 10.44 14.12 23.77
CA ILE A 299 9.53 15.25 23.99
C ILE A 299 9.66 15.83 25.41
N ASP A 300 10.36 15.15 26.33
CA ASP A 300 10.54 15.58 27.73
C ASP A 300 11.32 16.91 27.93
N SER A 301 11.75 17.60 26.87
CA SER A 301 12.22 19.00 26.95
C SER A 301 11.93 19.79 25.68
N LYS A 302 11.79 21.13 25.79
CA LYS A 302 11.50 22.02 24.65
C LYS A 302 12.55 21.96 23.52
N GLU A 303 13.82 21.70 23.83
CA GLU A 303 14.84 21.54 22.78
C GLU A 303 14.64 20.20 22.06
N LYS A 304 14.43 19.10 22.81
CA LYS A 304 14.16 17.78 22.27
C LYS A 304 12.88 17.79 21.41
N GLU A 305 11.80 18.42 21.89
CA GLU A 305 10.54 18.62 21.14
C GLU A 305 10.78 19.35 19.82
N HIS A 306 11.56 20.44 19.82
CA HIS A 306 11.90 21.15 18.58
C HIS A 306 12.72 20.28 17.61
N ILE A 307 13.61 19.43 18.12
CA ILE A 307 14.37 18.46 17.32
C ILE A 307 13.45 17.35 16.77
N ALA A 308 12.49 16.87 17.55
CA ALA A 308 11.48 15.90 17.13
C ALA A 308 10.58 16.48 16.02
N LEU A 309 10.14 17.74 16.14
CA LEU A 309 9.39 18.45 15.09
C LEU A 309 10.23 18.68 13.82
N GLN A 310 11.54 18.85 13.93
CA GLN A 310 12.44 18.87 12.76
C GLN A 310 12.59 17.47 12.14
N PHE A 311 12.71 16.41 12.95
CA PHE A 311 12.73 15.04 12.43
C PHE A 311 11.43 14.72 11.71
N GLN A 312 10.28 15.01 12.30
CA GLN A 312 8.96 14.82 11.69
C GLN A 312 8.89 15.50 10.30
N LYS A 313 9.36 16.75 10.18
CA LYS A 313 9.43 17.45 8.88
C LYS A 313 10.38 16.78 7.88
N LYS A 314 11.53 16.25 8.34
CA LYS A 314 12.48 15.52 7.48
C LYS A 314 11.91 14.17 7.03
N PHE A 315 11.33 13.40 7.95
CA PHE A 315 10.60 12.15 7.70
C PHE A 315 9.54 12.37 6.63
N MET A 316 8.62 13.32 6.85
CA MET A 316 7.53 13.65 5.91
C MET A 316 8.07 14.02 4.52
N LYS A 317 9.16 14.80 4.44
CA LYS A 317 9.81 15.16 3.17
C LYS A 317 10.44 13.95 2.45
N VAL A 318 11.08 13.05 3.17
CA VAL A 318 11.68 11.82 2.60
C VAL A 318 10.58 10.86 2.12
N THR A 319 9.54 10.66 2.93
CA THR A 319 8.45 9.74 2.62
C THR A 319 7.42 10.29 1.63
N GLN A 320 7.42 11.59 1.34
CA GLN A 320 6.46 12.24 0.44
C GLN A 320 6.36 11.58 -0.94
N LYS A 321 7.48 11.07 -1.48
CA LYS A 321 7.50 10.39 -2.78
C LYS A 321 6.60 9.15 -2.81
N TYR A 322 6.49 8.40 -1.70
CA TYR A 322 5.63 7.21 -1.61
C TYR A 322 4.13 7.55 -1.64
N LEU A 323 3.74 8.76 -1.21
CA LEU A 323 2.38 9.28 -1.39
C LEU A 323 2.07 9.74 -2.83
N GLN A 324 3.09 9.86 -3.67
CA GLN A 324 3.00 10.38 -5.04
C GLN A 324 3.25 9.30 -6.11
N MET A 325 3.62 8.09 -5.71
CA MET A 325 3.76 6.95 -6.61
C MET A 325 2.40 6.51 -7.15
N GLU A 326 2.36 6.23 -8.44
CA GLU A 326 1.18 5.70 -9.14
C GLU A 326 0.91 4.26 -8.71
N GLU A 327 -0.34 3.82 -8.86
CA GLU A 327 -0.70 2.42 -8.65
C GLU A 327 0.11 1.49 -9.58
N GLY A 328 0.39 0.26 -9.12
CA GLY A 328 1.30 -0.66 -9.78
C GLY A 328 2.79 -0.30 -9.67
N THR A 329 3.16 0.84 -9.09
CA THR A 329 4.57 1.14 -8.78
C THR A 329 5.01 0.36 -7.55
N LEU A 330 6.04 -0.49 -7.71
CA LEU A 330 6.76 -1.14 -6.63
C LEU A 330 8.10 -0.43 -6.37
N VAL A 331 8.74 -0.80 -5.27
CA VAL A 331 9.94 -0.14 -4.73
C VAL A 331 10.96 -1.22 -4.39
N LYS A 332 12.15 -1.20 -5.00
CA LYS A 332 13.25 -2.07 -4.58
C LYS A 332 13.71 -1.71 -3.17
N ARG A 333 13.94 -2.70 -2.32
CA ARG A 333 14.41 -2.55 -0.93
C ARG A 333 15.58 -1.58 -0.77
N ALA A 334 16.52 -1.56 -1.72
CA ALA A 334 17.68 -0.65 -1.72
C ALA A 334 17.31 0.84 -1.64
N LEU A 335 16.19 1.27 -2.21
CA LEU A 335 15.70 2.66 -2.12
C LEU A 335 15.16 3.00 -0.73
N VAL A 336 14.50 2.03 -0.09
CA VAL A 336 13.94 2.15 1.27
C VAL A 336 15.07 2.25 2.29
N GLU A 337 16.10 1.41 2.16
CA GLU A 337 17.30 1.50 3.00
C GLU A 337 18.09 2.80 2.76
N ALA A 338 18.10 3.34 1.53
CA ALA A 338 18.72 4.64 1.26
C ALA A 338 18.00 5.79 1.97
N ASP A 339 16.66 5.75 2.04
CA ASP A 339 15.87 6.73 2.80
C ASP A 339 16.07 6.60 4.32
N ILE A 340 16.16 5.37 4.83
CA ILE A 340 16.49 5.08 6.24
C ILE A 340 17.85 5.71 6.57
N ARG A 341 18.89 5.41 5.80
CA ARG A 341 20.24 6.01 5.97
C ARG A 341 20.24 7.53 5.89
N VAL A 342 19.38 8.12 5.05
CA VAL A 342 19.17 9.58 5.00
C VAL A 342 18.52 10.10 6.29
N LEU A 343 17.62 9.36 6.93
CA LEU A 343 16.95 9.75 8.18
C LEU A 343 17.82 9.53 9.42
N ASP A 344 18.61 8.45 9.49
CA ASP A 344 19.58 8.16 10.55
C ASP A 344 20.57 9.31 10.77
N GLN A 345 20.98 9.96 9.68
CA GLN A 345 21.84 11.16 9.71
C GLN A 345 21.18 12.39 10.36
N HIS A 346 19.93 12.32 10.86
CA HIS A 346 19.30 13.42 11.57
C HIS A 346 19.84 13.57 13.00
N ARG A 347 20.04 14.83 13.43
CA ARG A 347 20.60 15.21 14.73
C ARG A 347 19.83 14.71 15.97
N ILE A 348 18.67 14.07 15.80
CA ILE A 348 17.91 13.49 16.91
C ILE A 348 18.62 12.26 17.50
N TYR A 349 19.15 11.36 16.66
CA TYR A 349 19.92 10.18 17.08
C TYR A 349 21.31 10.52 17.67
N LYS A 350 21.66 11.81 17.76
CA LYS A 350 22.85 12.34 18.44
C LYS A 350 22.52 13.19 19.68
N LYS A 351 21.24 13.38 20.01
CA LYS A 351 20.75 14.25 21.11
C LYS A 351 19.62 13.63 21.95
N VAL A 352 19.04 12.53 21.49
CA VAL A 352 18.09 11.70 22.23
C VAL A 352 18.66 10.29 22.23
N GLU A 353 18.99 9.80 23.42
CA GLU A 353 19.20 8.39 23.65
C GLU A 353 17.82 7.72 23.64
N PHE A 354 17.60 6.81 22.70
CA PHE A 354 16.33 6.14 22.51
C PHE A 354 16.41 4.70 23.01
N GLU A 355 15.56 4.36 23.98
CA GLU A 355 15.30 2.96 24.32
C GLU A 355 14.49 2.27 23.21
N LYS A 356 14.72 0.97 23.02
CA LYS A 356 13.92 0.17 22.08
C LYS A 356 12.56 -0.19 22.68
N ARG A 357 11.48 0.04 21.93
CA ARG A 357 10.12 -0.33 22.34
C ARG A 357 9.89 -1.82 22.22
N TYR A 358 9.36 -2.42 23.28
CA TYR A 358 8.90 -3.80 23.27
C TYR A 358 7.46 -3.87 22.76
N LEU A 359 7.27 -3.82 21.43
CA LEU A 359 5.96 -3.94 20.78
C LEU A 359 5.45 -5.40 20.72
N LEU A 360 5.62 -6.15 21.82
CA LEU A 360 5.21 -7.56 21.95
C LEU A 360 5.82 -8.49 20.87
N GLU A 361 6.96 -8.14 20.28
CA GLU A 361 7.50 -8.81 19.09
C GLU A 361 7.82 -10.30 19.29
N ALA A 362 8.16 -10.73 20.50
CA ALA A 362 8.42 -12.13 20.83
C ALA A 362 7.17 -12.91 21.34
N VAL A 363 5.97 -12.37 21.14
CA VAL A 363 4.70 -12.97 21.59
C VAL A 363 3.87 -13.44 20.38
N PRO A 364 3.83 -14.76 20.07
CA PRO A 364 3.28 -15.28 18.82
C PRO A 364 1.97 -14.64 18.36
N PHE A 365 1.94 -14.13 17.13
CA PHE A 365 0.85 -13.37 16.49
C PHE A 365 -0.60 -13.76 16.90
N ARG A 366 -0.95 -15.05 16.88
CA ARG A 366 -2.31 -15.54 17.22
C ARG A 366 -2.56 -15.75 18.73
N ARG A 367 -1.53 -15.64 19.58
CA ARG A 367 -1.59 -15.88 21.03
C ARG A 367 -2.43 -14.80 21.72
N LEU A 368 -3.31 -15.23 22.62
CA LEU A 368 -4.03 -14.32 23.51
C LEU A 368 -3.10 -13.78 24.61
N ILE A 369 -3.17 -12.47 24.85
CA ILE A 369 -2.52 -11.76 25.96
C ILE A 369 -3.57 -11.06 26.81
N LYS A 370 -3.26 -10.76 28.07
CA LYS A 370 -4.16 -9.94 28.90
C LYS A 370 -4.27 -8.52 28.33
N TRP A 371 -5.48 -7.97 28.29
CA TRP A 371 -5.74 -6.57 27.87
C TRP A 371 -4.95 -5.56 28.71
N GLU A 372 -4.69 -5.89 29.99
CA GLU A 372 -3.85 -5.08 30.87
C GLU A 372 -2.40 -4.94 30.39
N CYS A 373 -1.83 -5.96 29.73
CA CYS A 373 -0.48 -5.85 29.15
C CYS A 373 -0.41 -4.82 28.02
N TYR A 374 -1.48 -4.68 27.23
CA TYR A 374 -1.61 -3.61 26.23
C TYR A 374 -1.78 -2.24 26.89
N LYS A 375 -2.63 -2.11 27.92
CA LYS A 375 -2.78 -0.86 28.68
C LYS A 375 -1.44 -0.39 29.27
N GLN A 376 -0.70 -1.31 29.91
CA GLN A 376 0.61 -1.04 30.53
C GLN A 376 1.62 -0.55 29.48
N LEU A 377 1.80 -1.25 28.36
CA LEU A 377 2.71 -0.80 27.30
C LEU A 377 2.28 0.54 26.68
N ALA A 378 0.98 0.81 26.59
CA ALA A 378 0.49 2.12 26.15
C ALA A 378 0.83 3.23 27.16
N ASP A 379 0.70 2.99 28.47
CA ASP A 379 1.10 3.95 29.51
C ASP A 379 2.62 4.18 29.53
N THR A 380 3.42 3.10 29.51
CA THR A 380 4.89 3.16 29.53
C THR A 380 5.44 4.06 28.43
N TYR A 381 4.91 3.94 27.20
CA TYR A 381 5.35 4.71 26.04
C TYR A 381 4.58 6.02 25.82
N LYS A 382 3.82 6.48 26.83
CA LYS A 382 2.96 7.69 26.81
C LYS A 382 2.00 7.71 25.59
N LEU A 383 1.59 6.54 25.10
CA LEU A 383 0.75 6.36 23.92
C LEU A 383 -0.74 6.46 24.25
N ARG A 384 -1.52 6.92 23.27
CA ARG A 384 -2.97 7.02 23.40
C ARG A 384 -3.60 5.63 23.43
N LYS A 385 -4.10 5.20 24.59
CA LYS A 385 -4.99 4.05 24.73
C LYS A 385 -6.18 4.16 23.78
N LEU A 386 -6.19 3.31 22.76
CA LEU A 386 -7.31 3.17 21.83
C LEU A 386 -8.40 2.37 22.55
N LEU A 387 -9.49 3.03 22.93
CA LEU A 387 -10.68 2.37 23.46
C LEU A 387 -11.39 1.66 22.31
N VAL A 388 -11.38 0.33 22.36
CA VAL A 388 -11.75 -0.52 21.22
C VAL A 388 -13.08 -1.22 21.44
N LEU A 389 -13.30 -1.73 22.65
CA LEU A 389 -14.40 -2.60 23.02
C LEU A 389 -15.51 -1.77 23.67
N GLU A 390 -16.39 -1.21 22.84
CA GLU A 390 -17.63 -0.55 23.28
C GLU A 390 -18.71 -1.58 23.73
N GLN A 391 -18.33 -2.86 23.87
CA GLN A 391 -19.22 -4.01 24.13
C GLN A 391 -18.81 -4.86 25.36
N GLY A 392 -17.96 -4.34 26.24
CA GLY A 392 -17.61 -4.98 27.53
C GLY A 392 -16.12 -5.10 27.79
N GLU A 393 -15.76 -5.41 29.04
CA GLU A 393 -14.39 -5.72 29.43
C GLU A 393 -14.02 -7.14 28.96
N VAL A 394 -13.12 -7.22 27.99
CA VAL A 394 -12.57 -8.51 27.53
C VAL A 394 -11.18 -8.68 28.13
N ASP A 395 -11.02 -9.68 29.00
CA ASP A 395 -9.78 -9.94 29.74
C ASP A 395 -8.56 -10.15 28.83
N THR A 396 -8.76 -10.69 27.63
CA THR A 396 -7.68 -11.04 26.71
C THR A 396 -7.96 -10.61 25.27
N ILE A 397 -6.89 -10.27 24.54
CA ILE A 397 -6.93 -9.96 23.10
C ILE A 397 -5.80 -10.70 22.37
N PRO A 398 -5.93 -10.96 21.05
CA PRO A 398 -4.82 -11.49 20.25
C PRO A 398 -3.61 -10.54 20.21
N ALA A 399 -2.40 -11.10 20.23
CA ALA A 399 -1.15 -10.34 20.18
C ALA A 399 -1.05 -9.45 18.92
N PHE A 400 -1.48 -9.94 17.74
CA PHE A 400 -1.55 -9.12 16.53
C PHE A 400 -2.40 -7.86 16.74
N LEU A 401 -3.52 -7.98 17.45
CA LEU A 401 -4.47 -6.89 17.65
C LEU A 401 -3.88 -5.82 18.60
N ALA A 402 -3.18 -6.28 19.65
CA ALA A 402 -2.42 -5.41 20.55
C ALA A 402 -1.30 -4.67 19.81
N ARG A 403 -0.51 -5.38 18.98
CA ARG A 403 0.52 -4.80 18.10
C ARG A 403 -0.09 -3.72 17.20
N THR A 404 -1.18 -4.03 16.49
CA THR A 404 -1.86 -3.08 15.60
C THR A 404 -2.31 -1.82 16.35
N TYR A 405 -2.82 -1.93 17.58
CA TYR A 405 -3.20 -0.77 18.37
C TYR A 405 -2.02 0.05 18.89
N LEU A 406 -0.94 -0.57 19.35
CA LEU A 406 0.28 0.16 19.76
C LEU A 406 0.92 0.89 18.56
N ILE A 407 1.01 0.22 17.41
CA ILE A 407 1.55 0.78 16.16
C ILE A 407 0.67 1.93 15.64
N PHE A 408 -0.67 1.78 15.65
CA PHE A 408 -1.56 2.89 15.29
C PHE A 408 -1.50 4.05 16.30
N ALA A 409 -1.38 3.77 17.61
CA ALA A 409 -1.23 4.81 18.62
C ALA A 409 0.10 5.56 18.50
N ALA A 410 1.19 4.89 18.09
CA ALA A 410 2.45 5.54 17.76
C ALA A 410 2.32 6.48 16.55
N ALA A 411 1.53 6.12 15.53
CA ALA A 411 1.22 7.00 14.41
C ALA A 411 0.27 8.16 14.79
N ASP A 412 -0.74 7.91 15.64
CA ASP A 412 -1.61 8.95 16.20
C ASP A 412 -0.85 9.91 17.13
N HIS A 413 0.28 9.50 17.69
CA HIS A 413 1.21 10.37 18.39
C HIS A 413 2.14 11.14 17.41
N PHE A 414 2.79 10.43 16.47
CA PHE A 414 3.86 10.99 15.64
C PHE A 414 3.40 11.95 14.54
N PHE A 415 2.38 11.61 13.75
CA PHE A 415 1.96 12.45 12.62
C PHE A 415 1.22 13.71 13.10
N PRO A 416 1.26 14.86 12.38
CA PRO A 416 0.46 16.03 12.75
C PRO A 416 -1.03 15.82 12.41
N LYS A 417 -1.94 16.51 13.11
CA LYS A 417 -3.41 16.30 13.01
C LYS A 417 -4.01 16.49 11.60
N ASN A 418 -3.30 17.16 10.69
CA ASN A 418 -3.70 17.40 9.30
C ASN A 418 -3.14 16.39 8.29
N ALA A 419 -2.24 15.48 8.69
CA ALA A 419 -1.61 14.47 7.83
C ALA A 419 -2.53 13.27 7.53
N ILE A 420 -3.72 13.56 7.00
CA ILE A 420 -4.77 12.57 6.71
C ILE A 420 -4.33 11.60 5.60
N LYS A 421 -3.56 12.07 4.62
CA LYS A 421 -3.12 11.23 3.48
C LYS A 421 -2.06 10.23 3.93
N GLU A 422 -1.13 10.69 4.75
CA GLU A 422 -0.01 9.94 5.33
C GLU A 422 -0.53 8.90 6.31
N MET A 423 -1.42 9.29 7.24
CA MET A 423 -2.12 8.37 8.13
C MET A 423 -2.91 7.30 7.36
N ARG A 424 -3.49 7.62 6.18
CA ARG A 424 -4.18 6.65 5.33
C ARG A 424 -3.23 5.74 4.54
N LEU A 425 -2.09 6.23 4.07
CA LEU A 425 -1.07 5.38 3.42
C LEU A 425 -0.45 4.40 4.43
N PHE A 426 -0.12 4.90 5.62
CA PHE A 426 0.27 4.10 6.78
C PHE A 426 -0.79 3.05 7.14
N LEU A 427 -2.06 3.46 7.25
CA LEU A 427 -3.18 2.56 7.58
C LEU A 427 -3.38 1.49 6.51
N LYS A 428 -3.18 1.80 5.21
CA LYS A 428 -3.18 0.78 4.15
C LYS A 428 -2.17 -0.32 4.40
N ALA A 429 -0.93 0.04 4.72
CA ALA A 429 0.12 -0.93 5.04
C ALA A 429 -0.13 -1.68 6.35
N LEU A 430 -0.56 -0.98 7.41
CA LEU A 430 -0.81 -1.56 8.72
C LEU A 430 -1.86 -2.69 8.68
N LEU A 431 -2.90 -2.56 7.85
CA LEU A 431 -3.90 -3.61 7.72
C LEU A 431 -3.42 -4.81 6.89
N GLY A 432 -2.30 -4.71 6.17
CA GLY A 432 -1.68 -5.88 5.53
C GLY A 432 -1.19 -6.92 6.55
N PHE A 433 -0.87 -6.52 7.78
CA PHE A 433 -0.52 -7.45 8.86
C PHE A 433 -1.74 -8.13 9.50
N VAL A 434 -2.95 -7.61 9.29
CA VAL A 434 -4.15 -8.03 10.00
C VAL A 434 -4.76 -9.27 9.32
N PRO A 435 -5.38 -10.22 10.07
CA PRO A 435 -6.17 -11.30 9.47
C PRO A 435 -7.36 -10.72 8.69
N GLU A 436 -7.67 -11.27 7.52
CA GLU A 436 -8.64 -10.68 6.58
C GLU A 436 -10.02 -10.40 7.21
N ILE A 437 -10.50 -11.33 8.05
CA ILE A 437 -11.71 -11.22 8.88
C ILE A 437 -11.77 -10.00 9.82
N SER A 438 -10.64 -9.33 10.08
CA SER A 438 -10.53 -8.14 10.94
C SER A 438 -10.18 -6.86 10.17
N VAL A 439 -9.82 -6.95 8.88
CA VAL A 439 -9.37 -5.81 8.08
C VAL A 439 -10.46 -4.74 7.97
N GLU A 440 -11.67 -5.11 7.55
CA GLU A 440 -12.75 -4.13 7.31
C GLU A 440 -13.23 -3.44 8.60
N PHE A 441 -13.26 -4.17 9.72
CA PHE A 441 -13.55 -3.61 11.04
C PHE A 441 -12.49 -2.58 11.46
N LEU A 442 -11.21 -2.95 11.40
CA LEU A 442 -10.12 -2.06 11.81
C LEU A 442 -9.96 -0.87 10.87
N LYS A 443 -10.12 -1.06 9.56
CA LYS A 443 -10.23 0.00 8.55
C LYS A 443 -11.25 1.05 8.96
N ASN A 444 -12.52 0.67 9.11
CA ASN A 444 -13.59 1.62 9.41
C ASN A 444 -13.42 2.29 10.78
N LYS A 445 -12.87 1.57 11.76
CA LYS A 445 -12.53 2.13 13.09
C LYS A 445 -11.43 3.17 13.00
N PHE A 446 -10.29 2.83 12.39
CA PHE A 446 -9.11 3.69 12.31
C PHE A 446 -9.33 4.89 11.38
N ASP A 447 -10.03 4.75 10.26
CA ASP A 447 -10.34 5.86 9.35
C ASP A 447 -11.27 6.88 10.03
N GLN A 448 -12.25 6.41 10.83
CA GLN A 448 -13.02 7.29 11.71
C GLN A 448 -12.15 8.01 12.74
N MET A 449 -11.14 7.35 13.33
CA MET A 449 -10.22 8.00 14.27
C MET A 449 -9.37 9.09 13.57
N ILE A 450 -8.86 8.84 12.37
CA ILE A 450 -8.13 9.83 11.55
C ILE A 450 -9.02 11.04 11.23
N LEU A 451 -10.28 10.81 10.84
CA LEU A 451 -11.24 11.89 10.54
C LEU A 451 -11.61 12.71 11.78
N ARG A 452 -11.95 12.06 12.91
CA ARG A 452 -12.23 12.73 14.19
C ARG A 452 -11.03 13.56 14.66
N ARG A 453 -9.81 13.02 14.54
CA ARG A 453 -8.55 13.71 14.89
C ARG A 453 -8.36 14.99 14.10
N ALA A 454 -8.66 14.96 12.80
CA ALA A 454 -8.57 16.11 11.91
C ALA A 454 -9.73 17.12 12.05
N GLY A 455 -10.57 17.00 13.09
CA GLY A 455 -11.72 17.87 13.32
C GLY A 455 -12.87 17.67 12.32
N LYS A 456 -12.81 16.65 11.46
CA LYS A 456 -13.85 16.37 10.48
C LYS A 456 -15.01 15.65 11.16
N LYS A 457 -16.23 16.16 10.98
CA LYS A 457 -17.44 15.47 11.41
C LYS A 457 -17.53 14.13 10.68
N VAL A 458 -17.35 13.04 11.41
CA VAL A 458 -17.77 11.72 10.94
C VAL A 458 -19.28 11.73 10.91
N VAL A 459 -19.86 11.79 9.71
CA VAL A 459 -21.25 11.40 9.51
C VAL A 459 -21.31 9.92 9.92
N ARG A 460 -22.04 9.60 10.99
CA ARG A 460 -22.41 8.21 11.23
C ARG A 460 -23.19 7.78 9.99
N ALA A 461 -22.72 6.74 9.30
CA ALA A 461 -23.62 5.98 8.47
C ALA A 461 -24.79 5.59 9.38
N VAL A 462 -25.98 6.11 9.07
CA VAL A 462 -27.19 5.67 9.75
C VAL A 462 -27.28 4.19 9.39
N ALA A 463 -27.16 3.31 10.40
CA ALA A 463 -27.43 1.90 10.20
C ALA A 463 -28.82 1.82 9.59
N VAL A 464 -28.91 1.31 8.35
CA VAL A 464 -30.19 1.06 7.70
C VAL A 464 -30.94 0.15 8.67
N PRO A 465 -32.09 0.56 9.23
CA PRO A 465 -32.83 -0.32 10.11
C PRO A 465 -33.21 -1.56 9.31
N ASP A 466 -33.07 -2.75 9.89
CA ASP A 466 -33.47 -4.02 9.29
C ASP A 466 -35.00 -4.10 9.18
N SER A 467 -35.54 -3.28 8.27
CA SER A 467 -36.91 -3.32 7.79
C SER A 467 -37.01 -4.51 6.85
N PRO A 468 -37.89 -5.50 7.12
CA PRO A 468 -38.05 -6.63 6.22
C PRO A 468 -38.67 -6.17 4.90
N GLU A 469 -37.82 -5.99 3.88
CA GLU A 469 -38.27 -5.70 2.53
C GLU A 469 -39.09 -6.88 2.00
N LYS A 470 -40.35 -6.59 1.66
CA LYS A 470 -41.14 -7.50 0.83
C LYS A 470 -40.59 -7.43 -0.59
N CYS A 471 -40.23 -8.58 -1.15
CA CYS A 471 -39.88 -8.68 -2.56
C CYS A 471 -41.01 -8.13 -3.44
N PRO A 472 -40.73 -7.26 -4.42
CA PRO A 472 -41.62 -7.04 -5.55
C PRO A 472 -41.50 -8.23 -6.51
N ASP A 473 -42.63 -8.84 -6.89
CA ASP A 473 -42.63 -9.92 -7.87
C ASP A 473 -42.19 -9.42 -9.28
N PRO A 474 -41.47 -10.24 -10.06
CA PRO A 474 -41.04 -9.87 -11.41
C PRO A 474 -42.21 -9.86 -12.40
N PRO A 475 -42.33 -8.84 -13.27
CA PRO A 475 -43.38 -8.81 -14.29
C PRO A 475 -43.13 -9.87 -15.37
N ILE A 476 -44.13 -10.73 -15.59
CA ILE A 476 -44.13 -11.74 -16.66
C ILE A 476 -44.31 -11.02 -18.02
N PRO A 477 -43.51 -11.34 -19.05
CA PRO A 477 -43.72 -10.79 -20.39
C PRO A 477 -44.96 -11.41 -21.04
N GLN A 478 -45.77 -10.57 -21.70
CA GLN A 478 -46.72 -11.03 -22.71
C GLN A 478 -46.36 -10.39 -24.05
N SER A 479 -46.42 -11.22 -25.08
CA SER A 479 -46.07 -10.92 -26.46
C SER A 479 -47.31 -10.63 -27.31
N ASP A 480 -47.06 -10.24 -28.56
CA ASP A 480 -47.99 -10.30 -29.69
C ASP A 480 -49.12 -9.22 -29.67
N ASP A 481 -49.47 -8.56 -30.78
CA ASP A 481 -49.01 -8.76 -32.17
C ASP A 481 -49.23 -7.50 -33.06
N LYS A 482 -48.69 -7.54 -34.28
CA LYS A 482 -49.04 -6.75 -35.51
C LYS A 482 -48.41 -5.36 -35.69
N GLU A 483 -47.58 -5.16 -36.73
CA GLU A 483 -47.84 -5.08 -38.20
C GLU A 483 -48.41 -3.69 -38.61
N VAL A 484 -47.91 -2.93 -39.62
CA VAL A 484 -46.95 -3.20 -40.72
C VAL A 484 -45.96 -2.00 -40.90
N ALA A 485 -44.84 -2.27 -41.59
CA ALA A 485 -43.76 -1.40 -42.08
C ALA A 485 -44.10 0.00 -42.68
N ASP A 486 -43.21 0.98 -42.40
CA ASP A 486 -42.23 1.65 -43.33
C ASP A 486 -42.60 1.95 -44.81
N PRO A 487 -41.93 2.92 -45.51
CA PRO A 487 -40.93 3.90 -45.07
C PRO A 487 -41.12 5.35 -45.65
N ASP A 488 -40.02 6.12 -45.69
CA ASP A 488 -39.70 7.27 -46.58
C ASP A 488 -40.21 8.70 -46.30
N SER A 489 -39.29 9.44 -45.67
CA SER A 489 -38.78 10.81 -45.98
C SER A 489 -38.86 11.28 -47.46
N PRO A 490 -38.59 12.58 -47.80
CA PRO A 490 -38.20 13.72 -46.92
C PRO A 490 -38.84 15.09 -47.29
N GLU A 491 -38.36 16.14 -46.59
CA GLU A 491 -38.09 17.51 -47.11
C GLU A 491 -39.20 18.58 -47.31
N LYS A 492 -38.72 19.82 -47.15
CA LYS A 492 -39.13 21.10 -47.79
C LYS A 492 -40.52 21.69 -47.50
N SER A 493 -40.47 22.81 -46.77
CA SER A 493 -41.36 23.96 -47.00
C SER A 493 -41.21 24.52 -48.42
N PRO A 494 -42.23 25.24 -48.92
CA PRO A 494 -41.91 26.61 -49.32
C PRO A 494 -42.95 27.68 -48.94
N GLU A 495 -42.47 28.90 -49.06
CA GLU A 495 -43.14 30.20 -48.99
C GLU A 495 -44.09 30.45 -50.19
N LYS A 496 -45.16 31.23 -49.96
CA LYS A 496 -45.83 32.23 -50.85
C LYS A 496 -47.38 32.18 -50.88
N SER A 497 -47.93 33.38 -51.05
CA SER A 497 -49.30 33.77 -51.44
C SER A 497 -49.41 33.78 -53.01
N PRO A 498 -50.38 34.42 -53.72
CA PRO A 498 -51.50 35.31 -53.33
C PRO A 498 -52.83 35.09 -54.12
N GLU A 499 -53.63 36.16 -54.30
CA GLU A 499 -54.67 36.39 -55.35
C GLU A 499 -56.09 35.86 -55.07
N GLN A 500 -57.11 36.74 -54.98
CA GLN A 500 -58.09 37.15 -56.03
C GLN A 500 -59.44 36.36 -55.93
N SER A 501 -60.64 36.83 -56.33
CA SER A 501 -61.19 38.15 -56.69
C SER A 501 -62.76 38.08 -56.83
N VAL A 502 -63.43 39.20 -57.20
CA VAL A 502 -64.78 39.30 -57.85
C VAL A 502 -66.12 39.33 -57.03
N ASP A 503 -66.87 40.45 -57.23
CA ASP A 503 -68.34 40.73 -57.26
C ASP A 503 -69.34 40.89 -56.06
N PRO A 504 -70.50 41.61 -56.25
CA PRO A 504 -71.47 42.11 -55.24
C PRO A 504 -72.93 41.61 -55.54
N PRO A 505 -74.11 42.32 -55.44
CA PRO A 505 -74.58 43.59 -54.81
C PRO A 505 -76.01 43.54 -54.14
N LYS A 506 -76.66 44.73 -53.98
CA LYS A 506 -78.14 45.01 -53.99
C LYS A 506 -78.94 44.98 -52.63
N PRO A 507 -80.23 45.45 -52.54
CA PRO A 507 -80.68 46.38 -51.47
C PRO A 507 -82.01 46.01 -50.73
N LYS A 508 -82.56 46.90 -49.88
CA LYS A 508 -84.03 47.03 -49.58
C LYS A 508 -84.47 48.29 -48.78
N THR A 509 -85.79 48.45 -48.59
CA THR A 509 -86.52 49.68 -48.19
C THR A 509 -87.38 49.53 -46.91
N LYS A 510 -87.90 50.64 -46.34
CA LYS A 510 -89.11 50.69 -45.45
C LYS A 510 -89.76 52.09 -45.36
N LYS A 511 -90.86 52.24 -44.59
CA LYS A 511 -92.14 52.82 -45.09
C LYS A 511 -92.97 53.61 -44.04
N SER A 512 -93.89 54.48 -44.49
CA SER A 512 -94.66 55.47 -43.67
C SER A 512 -96.22 55.31 -43.73
N LYS A 513 -97.01 56.37 -43.38
CA LYS A 513 -98.48 56.38 -43.14
C LYS A 513 -99.21 57.60 -43.80
N LYS A 514 -100.56 57.67 -43.73
CA LYS A 514 -101.44 58.59 -44.52
C LYS A 514 -102.80 58.89 -43.83
N LYS A 515 -103.35 60.13 -43.87
CA LYS A 515 -104.79 60.51 -43.60
C LYS A 515 -105.09 62.03 -43.88
N ASN A 516 -106.35 62.55 -43.94
CA ASN A 516 -107.43 62.37 -44.95
C ASN A 516 -108.59 63.44 -44.83
N LEU A 517 -109.53 63.50 -45.82
CA LEU A 517 -110.88 64.17 -45.87
C LEU A 517 -110.92 65.70 -46.19
N LYS A 518 -111.84 66.35 -46.95
CA LYS A 518 -113.27 66.21 -47.42
C LYS A 518 -114.39 66.55 -46.40
N GLY A 519 -115.54 67.17 -46.75
CA GLY A 519 -116.09 67.73 -48.03
C GLY A 519 -116.61 69.19 -47.84
N ILE A 520 -117.78 69.72 -48.28
CA ILE A 520 -118.96 69.34 -49.12
C ILE A 520 -119.57 70.69 -49.70
N ALA A 521 -120.56 70.73 -50.61
CA ALA A 521 -121.16 71.98 -51.17
C ALA A 521 -122.71 72.02 -51.31
N CYS A 522 -123.30 73.22 -51.21
CA CYS A 522 -124.70 73.61 -51.49
C CYS A 522 -124.78 75.17 -51.64
N GLY A 523 -125.85 75.84 -52.08
CA GLY A 523 -127.17 75.38 -52.52
C GLY A 523 -128.12 76.47 -53.09
N ASN A 524 -128.21 77.65 -52.46
CA ASN A 524 -129.17 78.71 -52.85
C ASN A 524 -128.72 79.52 -54.08
N CYS A 525 -129.00 78.99 -55.27
CA CYS A 525 -128.54 79.53 -56.54
C CYS A 525 -129.19 80.85 -57.00
N TYR A 526 -128.54 81.43 -58.01
CA TYR A 526 -129.11 82.22 -59.11
C TYR A 526 -129.31 83.73 -58.94
N GLN A 527 -130.10 84.25 -57.98
CA GLN A 527 -130.51 85.67 -58.05
C GLN A 527 -129.45 86.72 -57.59
N ALA A 528 -128.57 86.40 -56.64
CA ALA A 528 -127.49 87.32 -56.25
C ALA A 528 -126.42 87.54 -57.35
N ASN A 529 -126.45 86.73 -58.42
CA ASN A 529 -125.37 86.58 -59.38
C ASN A 529 -125.24 87.77 -60.37
N LEU A 530 -126.29 88.59 -60.55
CA LEU A 530 -126.28 89.70 -61.51
C LEU A 530 -125.58 90.97 -61.01
N GLN A 531 -125.64 91.29 -59.71
CA GLN A 531 -125.02 92.51 -59.17
C GLN A 531 -123.58 92.27 -58.69
N CYS A 532 -123.27 91.11 -58.13
CA CYS A 532 -121.92 90.78 -57.67
C CYS A 532 -120.88 90.78 -58.83
N GLY A 533 -121.30 90.36 -60.02
CA GLY A 533 -120.45 90.26 -61.22
C GLY A 533 -119.94 91.58 -61.84
N LYS A 534 -120.31 92.74 -61.27
CA LYS A 534 -119.67 94.04 -61.60
C LYS A 534 -118.55 94.36 -60.61
N LEU A 535 -118.86 94.43 -59.31
CA LEU A 535 -117.89 94.80 -58.27
C LEU A 535 -116.74 93.80 -58.10
N GLN A 536 -116.96 92.50 -58.35
CA GLN A 536 -115.87 91.51 -58.34
C GLN A 536 -114.78 91.78 -59.40
N LYS A 537 -115.12 92.41 -60.53
CA LYS A 537 -114.16 92.68 -61.60
C LYS A 537 -113.17 93.78 -61.21
N GLU A 538 -113.67 94.82 -60.54
CA GLU A 538 -112.84 95.93 -60.06
C GLU A 538 -111.92 95.49 -58.92
N LEU A 539 -112.46 94.71 -57.95
CA LEU A 539 -111.67 94.21 -56.82
C LEU A 539 -110.48 93.36 -57.27
N LYS A 540 -110.67 92.42 -58.22
CA LYS A 540 -109.59 91.49 -58.58
C LYS A 540 -108.55 92.07 -59.54
N ILE A 541 -108.89 93.09 -60.33
CA ILE A 541 -107.89 93.84 -61.14
C ILE A 541 -106.85 94.53 -60.25
N ALA A 542 -107.22 94.94 -59.03
CA ALA A 542 -106.26 95.42 -58.03
C ALA A 542 -105.37 94.29 -57.49
N GLN A 543 -105.95 93.13 -57.18
CA GLN A 543 -105.22 91.99 -56.63
C GLN A 543 -104.25 91.37 -57.65
N GLU A 544 -104.64 91.24 -58.92
CA GLU A 544 -103.76 90.73 -59.99
C GLU A 544 -102.57 91.65 -60.30
N LYS A 545 -102.61 92.93 -59.89
CA LYS A 545 -101.44 93.82 -59.88
C LYS A 545 -100.51 93.58 -58.69
N ALA A 546 -101.04 93.31 -57.50
CA ALA A 546 -100.23 92.96 -56.32
C ALA A 546 -99.44 91.66 -56.56
N ASP A 547 -100.14 90.60 -56.99
CA ASP A 547 -99.59 89.30 -57.40
C ASP A 547 -98.45 89.39 -58.43
N GLN A 548 -98.44 90.43 -59.28
CA GLN A 548 -97.41 90.64 -60.30
C GLN A 548 -96.15 91.35 -59.79
N TYR A 549 -96.21 92.07 -58.67
CA TYR A 549 -95.04 92.68 -58.04
C TYR A 549 -94.34 91.69 -57.09
N GLU A 550 -95.11 90.91 -56.32
CA GLU A 550 -94.57 89.86 -55.46
C GLU A 550 -93.75 88.83 -56.28
N LYS A 551 -94.34 88.31 -57.37
CA LYS A 551 -93.67 87.39 -58.33
C LYS A 551 -92.53 88.00 -59.15
N LYS A 552 -92.20 89.28 -58.93
CA LYS A 552 -90.99 89.95 -59.44
C LYS A 552 -89.91 90.09 -58.36
N ALA A 553 -90.30 90.33 -57.10
CA ALA A 553 -89.39 90.32 -55.95
C ALA A 553 -88.75 88.94 -55.76
N GLU A 554 -89.57 87.87 -55.67
CA GLU A 554 -89.07 86.49 -55.51
C GLU A 554 -88.03 86.07 -56.58
N LYS A 555 -88.14 86.63 -57.78
CA LYS A 555 -87.21 86.35 -58.89
C LYS A 555 -85.89 87.10 -58.75
N ALA A 556 -85.87 88.29 -58.15
CA ALA A 556 -84.64 89.02 -57.88
C ALA A 556 -83.77 88.27 -56.87
N ASP A 557 -84.37 87.88 -55.73
CA ASP A 557 -83.69 87.13 -54.66
C ASP A 557 -83.13 85.79 -55.18
N HIS A 558 -83.88 85.11 -56.06
CA HIS A 558 -83.43 83.85 -56.68
C HIS A 558 -82.22 84.04 -57.62
N PHE A 559 -82.09 85.19 -58.29
CA PHE A 559 -80.92 85.51 -59.10
C PHE A 559 -79.71 85.94 -58.25
N GLU A 560 -79.90 86.71 -57.18
CA GLU A 560 -78.79 87.07 -56.28
C GLU A 560 -78.22 85.84 -55.56
N THR A 561 -79.08 84.91 -55.15
CA THR A 561 -78.66 83.63 -54.54
C THR A 561 -77.75 82.83 -55.48
N LYS A 562 -78.14 82.69 -56.75
CA LYS A 562 -77.35 81.98 -57.78
C LYS A 562 -76.05 82.68 -58.14
N LEU A 563 -76.01 84.01 -58.10
CA LEU A 563 -74.78 84.77 -58.31
C LEU A 563 -73.72 84.46 -57.24
N LYS A 564 -74.14 84.31 -55.98
CA LYS A 564 -73.25 83.94 -54.87
C LYS A 564 -72.72 82.51 -55.00
N GLU A 565 -73.56 81.53 -55.33
CA GLU A 565 -73.13 80.14 -55.59
C GLU A 565 -72.05 80.03 -56.68
N VAL A 566 -72.24 80.72 -57.81
CA VAL A 566 -71.27 80.71 -58.92
C VAL A 566 -69.95 81.38 -58.53
N GLN A 567 -70.00 82.40 -57.66
CA GLN A 567 -68.81 83.10 -57.19
C GLN A 567 -67.97 82.24 -56.22
N GLU A 568 -68.60 81.47 -55.33
CA GLU A 568 -67.91 80.49 -54.47
C GLU A 568 -67.29 79.35 -55.29
N GLN A 569 -68.01 78.81 -56.28
CA GLN A 569 -67.49 77.75 -57.15
C GLN A 569 -66.22 78.19 -57.92
N MET A 570 -66.14 79.47 -58.31
CA MET A 570 -64.94 80.01 -58.95
C MET A 570 -63.74 80.13 -57.99
N GLU A 571 -63.96 80.47 -56.72
CA GLU A 571 -62.89 80.51 -55.71
C GLU A 571 -62.37 79.12 -55.35
N ASP A 572 -63.25 78.13 -55.20
CA ASP A 572 -62.87 76.75 -54.90
C ASP A 572 -62.09 76.11 -56.06
N LEU A 573 -62.46 76.37 -57.32
CA LEU A 573 -61.67 75.96 -58.48
C LEU A 573 -60.26 76.60 -58.52
N LYS A 574 -60.11 77.87 -58.13
CA LYS A 574 -58.78 78.51 -57.99
C LYS A 574 -57.96 77.83 -56.90
N ARG A 575 -58.55 77.53 -55.74
CA ARG A 575 -57.88 76.80 -54.64
C ARG A 575 -57.42 75.41 -55.07
N LYS A 576 -58.28 74.65 -55.75
CA LYS A 576 -57.99 73.31 -56.27
C LYS A 576 -56.83 73.33 -57.27
N LYS A 577 -56.81 74.28 -58.21
CA LYS A 577 -55.68 74.44 -59.16
C LYS A 577 -54.36 74.75 -58.45
N LYS A 578 -54.36 75.72 -57.51
CA LYS A 578 -53.16 76.13 -56.77
C LYS A 578 -52.54 75.00 -55.93
N ASN A 579 -53.37 74.11 -55.40
CA ASN A 579 -52.91 72.93 -54.67
C ASN A 579 -52.33 71.82 -55.59
N ALA A 580 -52.91 71.62 -56.79
CA ALA A 580 -52.42 70.64 -57.75
C ALA A 580 -50.99 70.96 -58.23
N ASP A 581 -50.74 72.20 -58.65
CA ASP A 581 -49.41 72.65 -59.09
C ASP A 581 -48.37 72.59 -57.95
N GLY A 582 -48.79 72.93 -56.71
CA GLY A 582 -47.95 72.83 -55.52
C GLY A 582 -47.52 71.39 -55.18
N ASN A 583 -48.42 70.41 -55.34
CA ASN A 583 -48.09 69.00 -55.11
C ASN A 583 -47.18 68.45 -56.20
N ARG A 584 -47.41 68.80 -57.48
CA ARG A 584 -46.57 68.37 -58.61
C ARG A 584 -45.10 68.81 -58.46
N MET A 585 -44.85 69.99 -57.90
CA MET A 585 -43.50 70.49 -57.59
C MET A 585 -42.85 69.80 -56.38
N LYS A 586 -43.63 69.40 -55.37
CA LYS A 586 -43.12 68.62 -54.22
C LYS A 586 -42.72 67.21 -54.66
N GLU A 587 -43.54 66.55 -55.46
CA GLU A 587 -43.28 65.18 -55.93
C GLU A 587 -42.00 65.09 -56.79
N LYS A 588 -41.80 66.06 -57.70
CA LYS A 588 -40.56 66.12 -58.51
C LYS A 588 -39.31 66.20 -57.63
N ARG A 589 -39.31 67.09 -56.63
CA ARG A 589 -38.18 67.23 -55.68
C ARG A 589 -37.95 65.98 -54.83
N ALA A 590 -39.03 65.26 -54.46
CA ALA A 590 -38.90 63.99 -53.74
C ALA A 590 -38.21 62.92 -54.58
N ARG A 591 -38.57 62.77 -55.87
CA ARG A 591 -37.91 61.84 -56.80
C ARG A 591 -36.44 62.18 -57.01
N GLU A 592 -36.12 63.45 -57.27
CA GLU A 592 -34.74 63.94 -57.44
C GLU A 592 -33.86 63.70 -56.20
N THR A 593 -34.44 63.79 -54.99
CA THR A 593 -33.75 63.51 -53.72
C THR A 593 -33.53 62.00 -53.53
N ALA A 594 -34.52 61.17 -53.86
CA ALA A 594 -34.44 59.72 -53.74
C ALA A 594 -33.39 59.10 -54.69
N GLU A 595 -33.30 59.57 -55.94
CA GLU A 595 -32.26 59.12 -56.88
C GLU A 595 -30.84 59.46 -56.39
N LYS A 596 -30.66 60.62 -55.74
CA LYS A 596 -29.38 61.00 -55.14
C LYS A 596 -29.01 60.07 -53.98
N PHE A 597 -29.93 59.84 -53.05
CA PHE A 597 -29.73 58.88 -51.95
C PHE A 597 -29.44 57.46 -52.44
N SER A 598 -30.06 57.02 -53.53
CA SER A 598 -29.81 55.71 -54.13
C SER A 598 -28.38 55.57 -54.65
N LYS A 599 -27.87 56.58 -55.37
CA LYS A 599 -26.48 56.63 -55.86
C LYS A 599 -25.48 56.68 -54.70
N ASP A 600 -25.69 57.59 -53.74
CA ASP A 600 -24.82 57.75 -52.58
C ASP A 600 -24.76 56.48 -51.72
N ASN A 601 -25.86 55.75 -51.57
CA ASN A 601 -25.86 54.47 -50.85
C ASN A 601 -25.16 53.36 -51.63
N LYS A 602 -25.31 53.28 -52.96
CA LYS A 602 -24.59 52.30 -53.76
C LYS A 602 -23.07 52.46 -53.63
N GLU A 603 -22.58 53.69 -53.74
CA GLU A 603 -21.14 54.00 -53.60
C GLU A 603 -20.63 53.70 -52.17
N LYS A 604 -21.45 53.94 -51.14
CA LYS A 604 -21.13 53.56 -49.74
C LYS A 604 -21.08 52.04 -49.56
N ILE A 605 -21.96 51.27 -50.18
CA ILE A 605 -21.96 49.80 -50.12
C ILE A 605 -20.70 49.23 -50.78
N GLU A 606 -20.33 49.72 -51.96
CA GLU A 606 -19.10 49.31 -52.66
C GLU A 606 -17.84 49.64 -51.82
N LYS A 607 -17.80 50.82 -51.18
CA LYS A 607 -16.74 51.19 -50.22
C LYS A 607 -16.72 50.30 -48.98
N PHE A 608 -17.88 49.92 -48.43
CA PHE A 608 -17.98 49.00 -47.30
C PHE A 608 -17.49 47.59 -47.65
N GLN A 609 -17.89 47.05 -48.81
CA GLN A 609 -17.45 45.73 -49.28
C GLN A 609 -15.94 45.68 -49.50
N LYS A 610 -15.34 46.77 -50.02
CA LYS A 610 -13.88 46.89 -50.12
C LYS A 610 -13.22 46.91 -48.74
N LEU A 611 -13.67 47.76 -47.83
CA LEU A 611 -13.15 47.82 -46.45
C LEU A 611 -13.31 46.50 -45.70
N GLU A 612 -14.38 45.74 -45.93
CA GLU A 612 -14.60 44.42 -45.32
C GLU A 612 -13.62 43.37 -45.88
N LYS A 613 -13.32 43.41 -47.19
CA LYS A 613 -12.28 42.58 -47.80
C LYS A 613 -10.90 42.91 -47.21
N ASP A 614 -10.55 44.20 -47.17
CA ASP A 614 -9.28 44.69 -46.62
C ASP A 614 -9.15 44.31 -45.12
N LEU A 615 -10.24 44.37 -44.34
CA LEU A 615 -10.29 43.89 -42.95
C LEU A 615 -10.12 42.37 -42.82
N LYS A 616 -10.72 41.58 -43.71
CA LYS A 616 -10.54 40.11 -43.72
C LYS A 616 -9.10 39.72 -44.05
N GLU A 617 -8.45 40.46 -44.94
CA GLU A 617 -7.04 40.26 -45.30
C GLU A 617 -6.09 40.70 -44.18
N ALA A 618 -6.33 41.87 -43.58
CA ALA A 618 -5.60 42.33 -42.39
C ALA A 618 -5.73 41.36 -41.21
N ARG A 619 -6.93 40.80 -40.96
CA ARG A 619 -7.14 39.77 -39.92
C ARG A 619 -6.34 38.50 -40.18
N LYS A 620 -6.27 38.02 -41.43
CA LYS A 620 -5.40 36.88 -41.80
C LYS A 620 -3.92 37.18 -41.54
N SER A 621 -3.45 38.36 -41.93
CA SER A 621 -2.05 38.78 -41.69
C SER A 621 -1.72 38.89 -40.20
N ILE A 622 -2.63 39.45 -39.39
CA ILE A 622 -2.48 39.53 -37.92
C ILE A 622 -2.48 38.13 -37.30
N GLN A 623 -3.34 37.21 -37.75
CA GLN A 623 -3.35 35.83 -37.25
C GLN A 623 -2.03 35.12 -37.54
N GLN A 624 -1.53 35.17 -38.78
CA GLN A 624 -0.23 34.59 -39.16
C GLN A 624 0.93 35.18 -38.33
N LYS A 625 0.94 36.50 -38.09
CA LYS A 625 1.96 37.14 -37.23
C LYS A 625 1.83 36.70 -35.77
N ASN A 626 0.63 36.54 -35.23
CA ASN A 626 0.41 36.04 -33.88
C ASN A 626 0.84 34.56 -33.73
N GLU A 627 0.68 33.74 -34.76
CA GLU A 627 1.18 32.35 -34.79
C GLU A 627 2.71 32.32 -34.86
N GLN A 628 3.34 33.20 -35.66
CA GLN A 628 4.79 33.39 -35.68
C GLN A 628 5.33 33.85 -34.31
N VAL A 629 4.71 34.85 -33.68
CA VAL A 629 5.08 35.33 -32.33
C VAL A 629 4.99 34.20 -31.31
N LYS A 630 3.88 33.45 -31.26
CA LYS A 630 3.76 32.27 -30.38
C LYS A 630 4.82 31.19 -30.63
N SER A 631 5.28 31.04 -31.87
CA SER A 631 6.39 30.12 -32.19
C SER A 631 7.75 30.63 -31.67
N LEU A 632 7.96 31.95 -31.66
CA LEU A 632 9.18 32.60 -31.16
C LEU A 632 9.18 32.66 -29.63
N GLU A 633 8.05 32.94 -28.99
CA GLU A 633 7.88 32.87 -27.53
C GLU A 633 8.20 31.47 -26.98
N LYS A 634 7.69 30.42 -27.64
CA LYS A 634 8.04 29.02 -27.30
C LYS A 634 9.55 28.76 -27.40
N LYS A 635 10.21 29.26 -28.45
CA LYS A 635 11.67 29.13 -28.63
C LYS A 635 12.44 29.92 -27.56
N LEU A 636 12.05 31.16 -27.27
CA LEU A 636 12.69 32.02 -26.27
C LEU A 636 12.59 31.41 -24.86
N ASN A 637 11.39 30.94 -24.48
CA ASN A 637 11.17 30.27 -23.20
C ASN A 637 11.96 28.95 -23.10
N SER A 638 12.14 28.22 -24.22
CA SER A 638 13.00 27.02 -24.21
C SER A 638 14.48 27.36 -24.00
N LYS A 639 14.99 28.48 -24.55
CA LYS A 639 16.38 28.92 -24.36
C LYS A 639 16.64 29.38 -22.92
N SER A 640 15.76 30.19 -22.35
CA SER A 640 15.87 30.64 -20.94
C SER A 640 15.85 29.45 -19.97
N LYS A 641 14.97 28.46 -20.21
CA LYS A 641 14.93 27.23 -19.42
C LYS A 641 16.19 26.36 -19.57
N LEU A 642 16.80 26.33 -20.76
CA LEU A 642 18.08 25.63 -20.98
C LEU A 642 19.25 26.33 -20.26
N GLU A 643 19.28 27.66 -20.20
CA GLU A 643 20.31 28.42 -19.47
C GLU A 643 20.21 28.20 -17.95
N GLU A 644 18.99 28.20 -17.40
CA GLU A 644 18.75 27.86 -15.99
C GLU A 644 19.11 26.39 -15.67
N GLN A 645 18.81 25.46 -16.59
CA GLN A 645 19.22 24.06 -16.49
C GLN A 645 20.74 23.87 -16.57
N LEU A 646 21.44 24.63 -17.44
CA LEU A 646 22.90 24.59 -17.57
C LEU A 646 23.56 25.04 -16.27
N LYS A 647 23.17 26.21 -15.74
CA LYS A 647 23.68 26.71 -14.45
C LYS A 647 23.41 25.73 -13.31
N THR A 648 22.21 25.15 -13.27
CA THR A 648 21.85 24.10 -12.30
C THR A 648 22.72 22.84 -12.45
N ALA A 649 23.14 22.50 -13.67
CA ALA A 649 24.06 21.39 -13.92
C ALA A 649 25.49 21.71 -13.47
N GLU A 650 26.00 22.92 -13.72
CA GLU A 650 27.31 23.39 -13.25
C GLU A 650 27.41 23.44 -11.72
N GLU A 651 26.38 23.95 -11.04
CA GLU A 651 26.29 23.93 -9.57
C GLU A 651 26.27 22.48 -9.02
N ARG A 652 25.58 21.56 -9.70
CA ARG A 652 25.61 20.12 -9.36
C ARG A 652 26.97 19.49 -9.62
N LEU A 653 27.67 19.87 -10.69
CA LEU A 653 28.97 19.30 -11.07
C LEU A 653 30.08 19.78 -10.14
N THR A 654 30.11 21.07 -9.80
CA THR A 654 31.01 21.63 -8.77
C THR A 654 30.68 21.16 -7.35
N LYS A 655 29.46 20.68 -7.07
CA LYS A 655 29.16 19.92 -5.85
C LYS A 655 29.74 18.50 -5.94
N ARG A 656 29.48 17.76 -7.02
CA ARG A 656 30.00 16.39 -7.21
C ARG A 656 31.52 16.30 -7.08
N VAL A 657 32.28 17.27 -7.60
CA VAL A 657 33.75 17.31 -7.47
C VAL A 657 34.20 17.50 -6.01
N ARG A 658 33.43 18.19 -5.17
CA ARG A 658 33.69 18.29 -3.73
C ARG A 658 33.31 16.99 -3.01
N ASP A 659 32.10 16.48 -3.27
CA ASP A 659 31.61 15.21 -2.74
C ASP A 659 32.60 14.06 -3.05
N GLU A 660 33.16 14.02 -4.26
CA GLU A 660 34.16 13.03 -4.67
C GLU A 660 35.51 13.22 -3.97
N LYS A 661 35.95 14.46 -3.72
CA LYS A 661 37.17 14.73 -2.96
C LYS A 661 37.03 14.28 -1.50
N GLU A 662 35.88 14.53 -0.89
CA GLU A 662 35.55 14.07 0.47
C GLU A 662 35.48 12.54 0.54
N LEU A 663 34.81 11.89 -0.43
CA LEU A 663 34.78 10.42 -0.57
C LEU A 663 36.17 9.81 -0.78
N ARG A 664 37.07 10.47 -1.52
CA ARG A 664 38.47 10.04 -1.69
C ARG A 664 39.26 10.13 -0.37
N SER A 665 39.03 11.16 0.45
CA SER A 665 39.65 11.26 1.79
C SER A 665 39.15 10.14 2.71
N SER A 666 37.82 10.04 2.85
CA SER A 666 37.18 9.03 3.70
C SER A 666 37.52 7.59 3.27
N LYS A 667 37.66 7.32 1.97
CA LYS A 667 38.15 6.02 1.47
C LYS A 667 39.58 5.74 1.93
N ASN A 668 40.48 6.72 1.91
CA ASN A 668 41.86 6.54 2.34
C ASN A 668 41.94 6.32 3.87
N GLU A 669 41.17 7.07 4.64
CA GLU A 669 41.01 6.92 6.10
C GLU A 669 40.50 5.51 6.45
N LEU A 670 39.41 5.06 5.82
CA LEU A 670 38.87 3.70 5.99
C LEU A 670 39.86 2.61 5.54
N THR A 671 40.68 2.86 4.50
CA THR A 671 41.69 1.90 4.05
C THR A 671 42.80 1.73 5.11
N ALA A 672 43.24 2.83 5.74
CA ALA A 672 44.19 2.79 6.85
C ALA A 672 43.61 2.13 8.11
N GLU A 673 42.33 2.37 8.42
CA GLU A 673 41.64 1.71 9.52
C GLU A 673 41.48 0.19 9.29
N VAL A 674 41.11 -0.23 8.08
CA VAL A 674 41.05 -1.66 7.71
C VAL A 674 42.43 -2.33 7.79
N GLN A 675 43.51 -1.65 7.38
CA GLN A 675 44.87 -2.16 7.54
C GLN A 675 45.26 -2.31 9.02
N LYS A 676 44.91 -1.33 9.86
CA LYS A 676 45.13 -1.39 11.32
C LYS A 676 44.36 -2.56 11.96
N LEU A 677 43.07 -2.70 11.65
CA LEU A 677 42.23 -3.78 12.16
C LEU A 677 42.73 -5.16 11.68
N LYS A 678 43.19 -5.28 10.43
CA LYS A 678 43.79 -6.53 9.92
C LYS A 678 45.03 -6.92 10.72
N LYS A 679 45.94 -5.97 11.01
CA LYS A 679 47.12 -6.23 11.84
C LYS A 679 46.74 -6.65 13.27
N GLN A 680 45.74 -6.01 13.87
CA GLN A 680 45.24 -6.39 15.19
C GLN A 680 44.59 -7.78 15.21
N LEU A 681 43.92 -8.19 14.12
CA LEU A 681 43.36 -9.54 13.98
C LEU A 681 44.45 -10.60 13.81
N GLU A 682 45.52 -10.29 13.06
CA GLU A 682 46.70 -11.16 12.91
C GLU A 682 47.44 -11.33 14.24
N GLU A 683 47.62 -10.25 15.01
CA GLU A 683 48.16 -10.27 16.38
C GLU A 683 47.29 -11.10 17.34
N GLN A 684 45.95 -11.03 17.22
CA GLN A 684 45.04 -11.86 18.02
C GLN A 684 45.05 -13.33 17.60
N SER A 685 45.15 -13.66 16.31
CA SER A 685 45.26 -15.05 15.83
C SER A 685 46.52 -15.71 16.39
N HIS A 686 47.67 -15.07 16.21
CA HIS A 686 48.95 -15.57 16.73
C HIS A 686 48.92 -15.75 18.26
N LYS A 687 48.21 -14.87 19.00
CA LYS A 687 48.02 -15.07 20.44
C LYS A 687 47.15 -16.30 20.74
N MET A 688 46.01 -16.46 20.07
CA MET A 688 45.14 -17.63 20.26
C MET A 688 45.84 -18.95 19.90
N GLU A 689 46.72 -18.94 18.89
CA GLU A 689 47.55 -20.08 18.50
C GLU A 689 48.53 -20.45 19.63
N LEU A 690 49.26 -19.48 20.19
CA LEU A 690 50.14 -19.68 21.36
C LEU A 690 49.38 -20.17 22.60
N ASP A 691 48.23 -19.58 22.91
CA ASP A 691 47.38 -19.98 24.04
C ASP A 691 46.85 -21.42 23.84
N HIS A 692 46.55 -21.82 22.58
CA HIS A 692 46.14 -23.18 22.23
C HIS A 692 47.28 -24.21 22.35
N GLU A 693 48.50 -23.88 21.89
CA GLU A 693 49.68 -24.74 22.07
C GLU A 693 50.00 -24.97 23.55
N GLN A 694 49.96 -23.90 24.37
CA GLN A 694 50.12 -24.01 25.82
C GLN A 694 49.04 -24.88 26.48
N PHE A 695 47.79 -24.75 26.03
CA PHE A 695 46.69 -25.58 26.52
C PHE A 695 46.86 -27.05 26.14
N ALA A 696 47.25 -27.34 24.89
CA ALA A 696 47.54 -28.69 24.42
C ALA A 696 48.73 -29.33 25.18
N GLY A 697 49.75 -28.53 25.53
CA GLY A 697 50.84 -28.97 26.41
C GLY A 697 50.36 -29.35 27.81
N LYS A 698 49.49 -28.54 28.42
CA LYS A 698 48.87 -28.82 29.73
C LYS A 698 48.00 -30.07 29.69
N CYS A 699 47.22 -30.28 28.61
CA CYS A 699 46.42 -31.49 28.44
C CYS A 699 47.29 -32.76 28.43
N LYS A 700 48.37 -32.79 27.64
CA LYS A 700 49.30 -33.94 27.60
C LYS A 700 49.96 -34.24 28.95
N ALA A 701 50.29 -33.20 29.72
CA ALA A 701 50.81 -33.36 31.07
C ALA A 701 49.76 -33.98 32.02
N MET A 702 48.51 -33.50 31.95
CA MET A 702 47.40 -34.03 32.74
C MET A 702 47.04 -35.48 32.35
N GLU A 703 47.04 -35.81 31.06
CA GLU A 703 46.86 -37.19 30.57
C GLU A 703 47.95 -38.12 31.10
N SER A 704 49.21 -37.66 31.10
CA SER A 704 50.35 -38.39 31.66
C SER A 704 50.21 -38.60 33.18
N GLN A 705 49.73 -37.59 33.91
CA GLN A 705 49.45 -37.71 35.34
C GLN A 705 48.31 -38.70 35.62
N ILE A 706 47.21 -38.65 34.86
CA ILE A 706 46.09 -39.60 34.96
C ILE A 706 46.55 -41.04 34.66
N ALA A 707 47.45 -41.23 33.68
CA ALA A 707 48.05 -42.54 33.40
C ALA A 707 48.89 -43.04 34.59
N GLY A 708 49.71 -42.18 35.19
CA GLY A 708 50.47 -42.50 36.41
C GLY A 708 49.56 -42.88 37.59
N THR A 709 48.50 -42.11 37.85
CA THR A 709 47.53 -42.41 38.92
C THR A 709 46.81 -43.75 38.69
N ARG A 710 46.52 -44.12 37.43
CA ARG A 710 45.94 -45.45 37.11
C ARG A 710 46.90 -46.58 37.47
N ILE A 711 48.18 -46.48 37.10
CA ILE A 711 49.20 -47.50 37.42
C ILE A 711 49.29 -47.70 38.94
N VAL A 712 49.40 -46.62 39.72
CA VAL A 712 49.46 -46.69 41.20
C VAL A 712 48.19 -47.29 41.80
N ASN A 713 47.02 -46.99 41.22
CA ASN A 713 45.75 -47.59 41.64
C ASN A 713 45.67 -49.08 41.31
N ASP A 714 46.19 -49.53 40.16
CA ASP A 714 46.21 -50.95 39.77
C ASP A 714 47.22 -51.76 40.61
N GLU A 715 48.36 -51.16 40.97
CA GLU A 715 49.31 -51.70 41.96
C GLU A 715 48.64 -51.83 43.35
N LEU A 716 47.95 -50.80 43.81
CA LEU A 716 47.25 -50.79 45.11
C LEU A 716 46.07 -51.78 45.14
N ASN A 717 45.34 -51.96 44.03
CA ASN A 717 44.32 -52.99 43.90
C ASN A 717 44.94 -54.41 43.92
N THR A 718 46.09 -54.59 43.27
CA THR A 718 46.84 -55.85 43.32
C THR A 718 47.30 -56.18 44.74
N ALA A 719 47.88 -55.21 45.45
CA ALA A 719 48.28 -55.35 46.84
C ALA A 719 47.10 -55.68 47.76
N ASN A 720 45.96 -54.98 47.61
CA ASN A 720 44.73 -55.26 48.36
C ASN A 720 44.18 -56.66 48.10
N ASN A 721 44.28 -57.18 46.88
CA ASN A 721 43.85 -58.54 46.56
C ASN A 721 44.79 -59.60 47.17
N ASN A 722 46.10 -59.36 47.16
CA ASN A 722 47.09 -60.22 47.82
C ASN A 722 46.89 -60.24 49.35
N LEU A 723 46.57 -59.09 49.95
CA LEU A 723 46.20 -58.99 51.37
C LEU A 723 44.91 -59.76 51.69
N LYS A 724 43.85 -59.65 50.87
CA LYS A 724 42.63 -60.44 51.03
C LYS A 724 42.88 -61.96 50.95
N GLN A 725 43.72 -62.41 50.02
CA GLN A 725 44.12 -63.82 49.94
C GLN A 725 44.90 -64.27 51.19
N THR A 726 45.79 -63.41 51.70
CA THR A 726 46.56 -63.68 52.94
C THR A 726 45.64 -63.76 54.16
N ILE A 727 44.67 -62.85 54.29
CA ILE A 727 43.66 -62.86 55.36
C ILE A 727 42.84 -64.16 55.28
N SER A 728 42.31 -64.51 54.10
CA SER A 728 41.52 -65.73 53.92
C SER A 728 42.31 -67.01 54.24
N HIS A 729 43.61 -67.03 53.93
CA HIS A 729 44.48 -68.13 54.33
C HIS A 729 44.64 -68.20 55.86
N LEU A 730 44.90 -67.07 56.53
CA LEU A 730 45.01 -67.01 58.00
C LEU A 730 43.69 -67.36 58.70
N GLU A 731 42.54 -66.93 58.17
CA GLU A 731 41.21 -67.34 58.66
C GLU A 731 41.02 -68.85 58.57
N SER A 732 41.46 -69.49 57.48
CA SER A 732 41.43 -70.95 57.34
C SER A 732 42.36 -71.65 58.34
N GLU A 733 43.57 -71.12 58.57
CA GLU A 733 44.53 -71.67 59.53
C GLU A 733 44.04 -71.53 60.98
N VAL A 734 43.45 -70.39 61.35
CA VAL A 734 42.83 -70.15 62.66
C VAL A 734 41.62 -71.08 62.86
N THR A 735 40.82 -71.33 61.82
CA THR A 735 39.69 -72.26 61.86
C THR A 735 40.17 -73.68 62.16
N VAL A 736 41.20 -74.16 61.45
CA VAL A 736 41.81 -75.48 61.72
C VAL A 736 42.38 -75.55 63.13
N LYS A 737 43.19 -74.57 63.55
CA LYS A 737 43.77 -74.52 64.91
C LYS A 737 42.71 -74.48 66.01
N THR A 738 41.54 -73.88 65.75
CA THR A 738 40.43 -73.84 66.68
C THR A 738 39.72 -75.20 66.76
N ALA A 739 39.51 -75.89 65.63
CA ALA A 739 38.99 -77.27 65.63
C ALA A 739 39.92 -78.22 66.41
N ASP A 740 41.23 -78.14 66.15
CA ASP A 740 42.31 -78.82 66.88
C ASP A 740 42.23 -78.62 68.41
N LEU A 741 41.92 -77.39 68.84
CA LEU A 741 41.80 -77.03 70.26
C LEU A 741 40.49 -77.54 70.87
N VAL A 742 39.39 -77.55 70.10
CA VAL A 742 38.11 -78.13 70.53
C VAL A 742 38.21 -79.65 70.68
N GLU A 743 38.88 -80.36 69.77
CA GLU A 743 39.10 -81.80 69.89
C GLU A 743 39.98 -82.16 71.10
N LYS A 744 41.03 -81.38 71.36
CA LYS A 744 41.86 -81.52 72.58
C LYS A 744 41.06 -81.23 73.85
N LEU A 745 40.14 -80.25 73.81
CA LEU A 745 39.28 -79.91 74.95
C LEU A 745 38.25 -81.01 75.23
N ASP A 746 37.59 -81.55 74.19
CA ASP A 746 36.66 -82.68 74.32
C ASP A 746 37.39 -83.94 74.83
N THR A 747 38.59 -84.22 74.33
CA THR A 747 39.45 -85.31 74.83
C THR A 747 39.74 -85.13 76.32
N ASN A 748 40.09 -83.92 76.77
CA ASN A 748 40.31 -83.61 78.18
C ASN A 748 39.02 -83.75 79.02
N PHE A 749 37.85 -83.36 78.50
CA PHE A 749 36.56 -83.56 79.18
C PHE A 749 36.23 -85.06 79.35
N ARG A 750 36.45 -85.88 78.32
CA ARG A 750 36.27 -87.35 78.40
C ARG A 750 37.18 -87.96 79.46
N LEU A 751 38.46 -87.58 79.48
CA LEU A 751 39.42 -88.02 80.49
C LEU A 751 39.02 -87.58 81.91
N LEU A 752 38.46 -86.38 82.06
CA LEU A 752 37.98 -85.88 83.35
C LEU A 752 36.75 -86.65 83.86
N ILE A 753 35.78 -86.94 82.98
CA ILE A 753 34.61 -87.80 83.29
C ILE A 753 35.06 -89.22 83.65
N GLU A 754 36.03 -89.79 82.95
CA GLU A 754 36.54 -91.13 83.25
C GLU A 754 37.34 -91.16 84.58
N ASN A 755 38.09 -90.10 84.89
CA ASN A 755 38.76 -89.94 86.19
C ASN A 755 37.75 -89.78 87.35
N GLU A 756 36.67 -89.02 87.16
CA GLU A 756 35.57 -88.94 88.13
C GLU A 756 34.91 -90.31 88.33
N ARG A 757 34.63 -91.04 87.25
CA ARG A 757 34.06 -92.40 87.29
C ARG A 757 34.98 -93.39 88.00
N LEU A 758 36.31 -93.29 87.80
CA LEU A 758 37.30 -94.08 88.53
C LEU A 758 37.34 -93.70 90.02
N THR A 759 37.24 -92.41 90.34
CA THR A 759 37.18 -91.92 91.73
C THR A 759 35.94 -92.44 92.46
N GLN A 760 34.76 -92.37 91.83
CA GLN A 760 33.53 -92.98 92.35
C GLN A 760 33.67 -94.51 92.52
N LYS A 761 34.39 -95.19 91.62
CA LYS A 761 34.65 -96.63 91.71
C LYS A 761 35.60 -96.99 92.86
N ILE A 762 36.60 -96.15 93.14
CA ILE A 762 37.47 -96.27 94.31
C ILE A 762 36.65 -96.09 95.59
N GLN A 763 35.85 -95.03 95.70
CA GLN A 763 34.97 -94.80 96.86
C GLN A 763 34.00 -95.97 97.12
N ASN A 764 33.42 -96.55 96.07
CA ASN A 764 32.57 -97.74 96.21
C ASN A 764 33.35 -98.96 96.72
N LEU A 765 34.57 -99.17 96.23
CA LEU A 765 35.45 -100.24 96.73
C LEU A 765 35.90 -100.00 98.17
N GLU A 766 36.16 -98.76 98.58
CA GLU A 766 36.45 -98.38 99.96
C GLU A 766 35.25 -98.70 100.88
N ILE A 767 34.03 -98.39 100.45
CA ILE A 767 32.78 -98.74 101.15
C ILE A 767 32.58 -100.26 101.25
N GLU A 768 32.89 -101.02 100.20
CA GLU A 768 32.83 -102.49 100.23
C GLU A 768 33.90 -103.09 101.16
N LEU A 769 35.11 -102.54 101.17
CA LEU A 769 36.21 -102.98 102.04
C LEU A 769 35.91 -102.65 103.52
N GLU A 770 35.29 -101.50 103.80
CA GLU A 770 34.85 -101.15 105.16
C GLU A 770 33.65 -102.00 105.62
N ARG A 771 32.73 -102.36 104.72
CA ARG A 771 31.68 -103.36 105.00
C ARG A 771 32.28 -104.75 105.28
N ALA A 772 33.33 -105.14 104.57
CA ALA A 772 34.03 -106.41 104.79
C ALA A 772 34.81 -106.44 106.12
N ARG A 773 35.11 -105.27 106.72
CA ARG A 773 35.73 -105.16 108.05
C ARG A 773 34.74 -105.27 109.21
N GLN A 774 33.44 -105.16 108.99
CA GLN A 774 32.45 -105.35 110.06
C GLN A 774 32.24 -106.85 110.34
N PRO A 775 32.58 -107.35 111.55
CA PRO A 775 32.39 -108.76 111.88
C PRO A 775 30.90 -109.08 111.94
N ARG A 776 30.50 -110.19 111.32
CA ARG A 776 29.13 -110.72 111.47
C ARG A 776 28.96 -111.32 112.86
N GLU A 777 28.31 -110.59 113.75
CA GLU A 777 27.75 -111.19 114.96
C GLU A 777 26.73 -112.27 114.57
N TYR A 778 27.01 -113.52 114.93
CA TYR A 778 25.98 -114.53 115.13
C TYR A 778 25.96 -114.85 116.62
N SER A 779 24.82 -114.54 117.25
CA SER A 779 24.58 -114.80 118.66
C SER A 779 24.30 -116.29 118.92
N LEU A 780 24.70 -116.73 120.10
CA LEU A 780 24.08 -117.85 120.82
C LEU A 780 24.35 -117.63 122.32
N PHE A 781 23.26 -117.40 123.07
CA PHE A 781 23.21 -116.68 124.35
C PHE A 781 23.49 -115.17 124.27
#